data_AF-A0A4S8NYQ6-F1
#
_entry.id   AF-A0A4S8NYQ6-F1
#
_cell.length_a   1.000
_cell.length_b   1.000
_cell.length_c   1.000
_cell.angle_alpha   90.00
_cell.angle_beta   90.00
_cell.angle_gamma   90.00
#
_symmetry.space_group_name_H-M   'P 1'
#
loop_
_entity.id
_entity.type
_entity.pdbx_description
1 polymer ?
#
loop_
_entity_poly.entity_id
_entity_poly.type
_entity_poly.pdbx_seq_one_letter_code
_entity_poly.pdbx_strand_id
1 'polypeptide(L)'
;MNPNFRNFALWAIIALLLIALFSMFQTSPSQTSSREIPYSQFLREVDSGRVRDVTVTGNRVLGTYVENGTAFQTYAPVIDDNLLNKLQERNVMIVARPETDGSSGFLSYIGTLLPMLIILGVWLFFMRQMQGGGRGGAMGFGKSKAKLLTEAHGRVTFDDVAGVDEAKQDLEEIVEFLRDPQKFQRLGGKIPRGVLLVGPPGTGKTLLARSVAGEANVPFFTISGSDFVEMFVGVGASRVRDMFEQAKKNAPCIIFIDEIDAVGRHRGAGLGGGNDEREQTLNQLLVEMDGFEANEGIILIAATNRPDVLDPALLRPGRFDRQVVVPNPDIVGRERILKVHARNVPLAPNVDLKVLARGTPGFSGADLMNLVNEAALMAARRNKRVVTMAEFEDAKDKIMMGAERRTTAMTEAEKKLTAYHEAGHAITALQVPVADPLHKATIIPRGRALGMVMQLPEGDRYSMSYKWMVSRLVIMMGGRVAEELTFGKENITSGASSDIEQATKLARAMVTQWGFSDVLGQVAYGENQQEVFLGHSVSQSKNVSESTAQKIDTEVRRLIDEAYTEARRILTEHHDAFVAIAEGLLEYETLTGEEIKALIRGEKPSRDSGDDSTPSRGSAVPSAGRKDAPKGGEAEGGLEPQPH
;
A
#
# COMPACT_ATOMS: atom_id res chain seq x y z
N MET A 1 -22.37 -4.86 9.94
CA MET A 1 -22.75 -3.79 8.99
C MET A 1 -22.71 -2.46 9.71
N ASN A 2 -22.03 -1.46 9.14
CA ASN A 2 -21.89 -0.14 9.77
C ASN A 2 -23.28 0.42 10.14
N PRO A 3 -23.50 0.89 11.38
CA PRO A 3 -24.79 1.47 11.78
C PRO A 3 -25.21 2.63 10.87
N ASN A 4 -24.22 3.35 10.33
CA ASN A 4 -24.42 4.41 9.34
C ASN A 4 -24.96 3.89 7.99
N PHE A 5 -24.54 2.69 7.57
CA PHE A 5 -25.04 2.08 6.32
C PHE A 5 -26.47 1.61 6.47
N ARG A 6 -26.86 1.12 7.66
CA ARG A 6 -28.25 0.75 7.95
C ARG A 6 -29.16 1.97 7.95
N ASN A 7 -28.73 3.09 8.52
CA ASN A 7 -29.50 4.34 8.48
C ASN A 7 -29.58 4.91 7.05
N PHE A 8 -28.49 4.89 6.29
CA PHE A 8 -28.48 5.34 4.90
C PHE A 8 -29.36 4.46 4.00
N ALA A 9 -29.28 3.14 4.13
CA ALA A 9 -30.12 2.20 3.40
C ALA A 9 -31.60 2.40 3.71
N LEU A 10 -31.94 2.68 4.97
CA LEU A 10 -33.32 2.95 5.39
C LEU A 10 -33.84 4.24 4.76
N TRP A 11 -33.03 5.30 4.68
CA TRP A 11 -33.36 6.54 3.96
C TRP A 11 -33.46 6.35 2.44
N ALA A 12 -32.57 5.57 1.84
CA ALA A 12 -32.62 5.24 0.41
C ALA A 12 -33.90 4.47 0.08
N ILE A 13 -34.31 3.53 0.94
CA ILE A 13 -35.57 2.79 0.79
C ILE A 13 -36.76 3.74 0.93
N ILE A 14 -36.78 4.62 1.93
CA ILE A 14 -37.87 5.61 2.09
C ILE A 14 -37.96 6.54 0.88
N ALA A 15 -36.83 7.07 0.41
CA ALA A 15 -36.80 7.94 -0.77
C ALA A 15 -37.31 7.19 -2.02
N LEU A 16 -36.91 5.94 -2.22
CA LEU A 16 -37.35 5.12 -3.34
C LEU A 16 -38.85 4.80 -3.26
N LEU A 17 -39.37 4.56 -2.05
CA LEU A 17 -40.80 4.33 -1.80
C LEU A 17 -41.62 5.59 -2.05
N LEU A 18 -41.12 6.77 -1.68
CA LEU A 18 -41.75 8.05 -1.98
C LEU A 18 -41.74 8.36 -3.49
N ILE A 19 -40.64 8.07 -4.19
CA ILE A 19 -40.55 8.21 -5.64
C ILE A 19 -41.52 7.26 -6.34
N ALA A 20 -41.61 6.00 -5.89
CA ALA A 20 -42.55 5.02 -6.43
C ALA A 20 -44.01 5.45 -6.20
N LEU A 21 -44.33 5.95 -5.01
CA LEU A 21 -45.66 6.46 -4.68
C LEU A 21 -46.01 7.69 -5.53
N PHE A 22 -45.06 8.62 -5.69
CA PHE A 22 -45.22 9.80 -6.53
C PHE A 22 -45.43 9.42 -8.01
N SER A 23 -44.67 8.45 -8.52
CA SER A 23 -44.83 7.94 -9.89
C SER A 23 -46.19 7.29 -10.12
N MET A 24 -46.79 6.63 -9.11
CA MET A 24 -48.14 6.07 -9.22
C MET A 24 -49.22 7.15 -9.30
N PHE A 25 -49.00 8.30 -8.65
CA PHE A 25 -49.94 9.43 -8.71
C PHE A 25 -49.78 10.31 -9.96
N GLN A 26 -48.68 10.19 -10.71
CA GLN A 26 -48.48 10.90 -12.00
C GLN A 26 -49.11 10.21 -13.22
N THR A 27 -49.75 9.05 -13.05
CA THR A 27 -50.48 8.37 -14.13
C THR A 27 -51.69 9.21 -14.54
N SER A 28 -51.49 10.09 -15.52
CA SER A 28 -52.55 10.92 -16.11
C SER A 28 -53.63 10.03 -16.74
N PRO A 29 -54.91 10.46 -16.77
CA PRO A 29 -55.98 9.69 -17.38
C PRO A 29 -55.64 9.44 -18.85
N SER A 30 -55.72 8.18 -19.25
CA SER A 30 -55.43 7.65 -20.59
C SER A 30 -56.04 8.51 -21.70
N GLN A 31 -55.22 9.32 -22.38
CA GLN A 31 -55.60 9.90 -23.67
C GLN A 31 -55.63 8.77 -24.70
N THR A 32 -56.82 8.52 -25.25
CA THR A 32 -57.04 7.62 -26.38
C THR A 32 -56.02 7.92 -27.48
N SER A 33 -55.30 6.89 -27.91
CA SER A 33 -54.21 6.95 -28.89
C SER A 33 -54.71 7.40 -30.27
N SER A 34 -54.88 8.70 -30.50
CA SER A 34 -54.96 9.28 -31.84
C SER A 34 -53.54 9.52 -32.35
N ARG A 35 -53.24 9.02 -33.54
CA ARG A 35 -51.91 9.21 -34.15
C ARG A 35 -51.79 10.67 -34.61
N GLU A 36 -50.80 11.38 -34.10
CA GLU A 36 -50.49 12.73 -34.54
C GLU A 36 -49.86 12.69 -35.94
N ILE A 37 -50.44 13.42 -36.89
CA ILE A 37 -49.95 13.56 -38.26
C ILE A 37 -49.61 15.03 -38.54
N PRO A 38 -48.55 15.31 -39.32
CA PRO A 38 -48.26 16.67 -39.76
C PRO A 38 -49.40 17.28 -40.58
N TYR A 39 -49.63 18.59 -40.43
CA TYR A 39 -50.69 19.30 -41.16
C TYR A 39 -50.59 19.18 -42.69
N SER A 40 -49.36 19.20 -43.24
CA SER A 40 -49.13 18.98 -44.67
C SER A 40 -49.46 17.55 -45.12
N GLN A 41 -49.35 16.57 -44.22
CA GLN A 41 -49.81 15.22 -44.50
C GLN A 41 -51.34 15.18 -44.47
N PHE A 42 -51.98 15.77 -43.47
CA PHE A 42 -53.45 15.88 -43.43
C PHE A 42 -54.03 16.49 -44.71
N LEU A 43 -53.46 17.59 -45.22
CA LEU A 43 -53.91 18.19 -46.48
C LEU A 43 -53.82 17.22 -47.67
N ARG A 44 -52.70 16.47 -47.79
CA ARG A 44 -52.55 15.44 -48.84
C ARG A 44 -53.54 14.30 -48.69
N GLU A 45 -53.83 13.89 -47.45
CA GLU A 45 -54.80 12.84 -47.15
C GLU A 45 -56.23 13.27 -47.52
N VAL A 46 -56.58 14.53 -47.26
CA VAL A 46 -57.85 15.15 -47.69
C VAL A 46 -57.92 15.22 -49.22
N ASP A 47 -56.87 15.68 -49.90
CA ASP A 47 -56.83 15.75 -51.36
C ASP A 47 -56.97 14.37 -52.02
N SER A 48 -56.44 13.33 -51.36
CA SER A 48 -56.56 11.93 -51.79
C SER A 48 -57.91 11.26 -51.45
N GLY A 49 -58.82 11.97 -50.78
CA GLY A 49 -60.15 11.46 -50.43
C GLY A 49 -60.16 10.40 -49.32
N ARG A 50 -59.09 10.30 -48.52
CA ARG A 50 -58.93 9.26 -47.49
C ARG A 50 -59.52 9.63 -46.12
N VAL A 51 -59.97 10.87 -45.95
CA VAL A 51 -60.52 11.40 -44.70
C VAL A 51 -62.05 11.39 -44.75
N ARG A 52 -62.71 10.84 -43.70
CA ARG A 52 -64.17 10.68 -43.64
C ARG A 52 -64.86 11.85 -42.92
N ASP A 53 -64.40 12.12 -41.71
CA ASP A 53 -64.92 13.17 -40.86
C ASP A 53 -63.79 13.87 -40.12
N VAL A 54 -64.02 15.14 -39.81
CA VAL A 54 -63.09 16.03 -39.14
C VAL A 54 -63.85 16.81 -38.08
N THR A 55 -63.44 16.65 -36.82
CA THR A 55 -63.84 17.48 -35.70
C THR A 55 -62.80 18.57 -35.45
N VAL A 56 -63.20 19.82 -35.57
CA VAL A 56 -62.38 21.00 -35.30
C VAL A 56 -62.67 21.52 -33.89
N THR A 57 -61.63 21.62 -33.05
CA THR A 57 -61.69 22.20 -31.70
C THR A 57 -60.56 23.21 -31.58
N GLY A 58 -60.90 24.50 -31.76
CA GLY A 58 -59.95 25.58 -32.01
C GLY A 58 -58.99 25.25 -33.14
N ASN A 59 -57.68 25.23 -32.89
CA ASN A 59 -56.67 24.89 -33.90
C ASN A 59 -56.34 23.39 -33.97
N ARG A 60 -56.96 22.57 -33.11
CA ARG A 60 -56.78 21.11 -33.10
C ARG A 60 -57.84 20.48 -33.98
N VAL A 61 -57.38 19.64 -34.91
CA VAL A 61 -58.21 18.94 -35.87
C VAL A 61 -58.08 17.45 -35.60
N LEU A 62 -59.16 16.81 -35.16
CA LEU A 62 -59.24 15.36 -35.05
C LEU A 62 -60.04 14.83 -36.22
N GLY A 63 -59.56 13.78 -36.89
CA GLY A 63 -60.31 13.18 -37.97
C GLY A 63 -60.21 11.67 -37.98
N THR A 64 -61.04 11.03 -38.80
CA THR A 64 -60.99 9.59 -39.00
C THR A 64 -60.83 9.25 -40.48
N TYR A 65 -60.07 8.19 -40.75
CA TYR A 65 -59.85 7.70 -42.11
C TYR A 65 -61.03 6.85 -42.62
N VAL A 66 -61.29 6.90 -43.93
CA VAL A 66 -62.38 6.16 -44.59
C VAL A 66 -62.16 4.65 -44.52
N GLU A 67 -60.93 4.17 -44.75
CA GLU A 67 -60.64 2.73 -44.88
C GLU A 67 -60.77 1.97 -43.55
N ASN A 68 -60.22 2.51 -42.46
CA ASN A 68 -60.03 1.76 -41.21
C ASN A 68 -60.73 2.38 -39.99
N GLY A 69 -61.38 3.54 -40.13
CA GLY A 69 -61.98 4.28 -39.02
C GLY A 69 -60.98 4.76 -37.97
N THR A 70 -59.68 4.60 -38.21
CA THR A 70 -58.61 5.01 -37.29
C THR A 70 -58.59 6.51 -37.11
N ALA A 71 -58.57 6.95 -35.86
CA ALA A 71 -58.51 8.37 -35.50
C ALA A 71 -57.09 8.92 -35.62
N PHE A 72 -56.98 10.06 -36.27
CA PHE A 72 -55.76 10.85 -36.33
C PHE A 72 -56.02 12.23 -35.74
N GLN A 73 -54.92 12.93 -35.47
CA GLN A 73 -54.96 14.31 -35.02
C GLN A 73 -53.90 15.12 -35.74
N THR A 74 -54.23 16.35 -36.08
CA THR A 74 -53.26 17.35 -36.54
C THR A 74 -53.55 18.70 -35.87
N TYR A 75 -52.55 19.58 -35.87
CA TYR A 75 -52.72 20.98 -35.51
C TYR A 75 -52.71 21.82 -36.78
N ALA A 76 -53.78 22.58 -37.03
CA ALA A 76 -53.88 23.49 -38.16
C ALA A 76 -53.42 24.89 -37.71
N PRO A 77 -52.33 25.46 -38.27
CA PRO A 77 -51.83 26.78 -37.86
C PRO A 77 -52.85 27.91 -38.07
N VAL A 78 -53.64 27.81 -39.15
CA VAL A 78 -54.75 28.70 -39.48
C VAL A 78 -55.85 27.84 -40.10
N ILE A 79 -57.09 27.98 -39.61
CA ILE A 79 -58.27 27.39 -40.24
C ILE A 79 -58.92 28.49 -41.05
N ASP A 80 -58.66 28.49 -42.35
CA ASP A 80 -59.16 29.46 -43.31
C ASP A 80 -60.30 28.88 -44.17
N ASP A 81 -61.01 29.76 -44.88
CA ASP A 81 -62.08 29.35 -45.80
C ASP A 81 -61.55 28.39 -46.89
N ASN A 82 -60.27 28.47 -47.23
CA ASN A 82 -59.64 27.57 -48.21
C ASN A 82 -59.61 26.12 -47.70
N LEU A 83 -59.24 25.88 -46.44
CA LEU A 83 -59.28 24.55 -45.84
C LEU A 83 -60.72 24.02 -45.75
N LEU A 84 -61.66 24.86 -45.31
CA LEU A 84 -63.06 24.47 -45.18
C LEU A 84 -63.70 24.14 -46.54
N ASN A 85 -63.41 24.94 -47.56
CA ASN A 85 -63.87 24.70 -48.93
C ASN A 85 -63.30 23.40 -49.50
N LYS A 86 -62.00 23.11 -49.29
CA LYS A 86 -61.38 21.85 -49.71
C LYS A 86 -62.01 20.62 -49.05
N LEU A 87 -62.33 20.72 -47.76
CA LEU A 87 -63.00 19.64 -47.03
C LEU A 87 -64.43 19.43 -47.55
N GLN A 88 -65.14 20.51 -47.90
CA GLN A 88 -66.48 20.44 -48.52
C GLN A 88 -66.46 19.88 -49.95
N GLU A 89 -65.52 20.31 -50.81
CA GLU A 89 -65.36 19.79 -52.19
C GLU A 89 -65.12 18.28 -52.24
N ARG A 90 -64.51 17.73 -51.17
CA ARG A 90 -64.24 16.29 -51.02
C ARG A 90 -65.28 15.54 -50.18
N ASN A 91 -66.42 16.17 -49.86
CA ASN A 91 -67.53 15.60 -49.08
C ASN A 91 -67.12 15.09 -47.68
N VAL A 92 -66.15 15.74 -47.01
CA VAL A 92 -65.74 15.40 -45.65
C VAL A 92 -66.72 16.01 -44.64
N MET A 93 -67.20 15.23 -43.67
CA MET A 93 -68.11 15.75 -42.63
C MET A 93 -67.34 16.59 -41.61
N ILE A 94 -67.70 17.87 -41.45
CA ILE A 94 -67.02 18.79 -40.53
C ILE A 94 -67.90 19.01 -39.28
N VAL A 95 -67.34 18.74 -38.09
CA VAL A 95 -67.98 18.97 -36.78
C VAL A 95 -67.18 20.00 -36.00
N ALA A 96 -67.74 21.16 -35.66
CA ALA A 96 -67.06 22.14 -34.81
C ALA A 96 -67.46 21.96 -33.33
N ARG A 97 -66.47 21.93 -32.43
CA ARG A 97 -66.68 21.95 -30.97
C ARG A 97 -65.95 23.15 -30.33
N PRO A 98 -66.58 23.88 -29.41
CA PRO A 98 -65.91 24.96 -28.68
C PRO A 98 -64.81 24.41 -27.75
N GLU A 99 -63.72 25.17 -27.56
CA GLU A 99 -62.53 24.76 -26.76
C GLU A 99 -62.77 24.65 -25.24
N THR A 100 -64.00 24.84 -24.77
CA THR A 100 -64.30 24.85 -23.34
C THR A 100 -65.53 24.01 -23.04
N ASP A 101 -65.31 22.74 -22.67
CA ASP A 101 -66.21 22.00 -21.80
C ASP A 101 -65.46 20.86 -21.09
N GLY A 102 -65.27 21.02 -19.78
CA GLY A 102 -64.54 20.06 -18.94
C GLY A 102 -64.21 20.61 -17.56
N SER A 103 -65.24 20.92 -16.80
CA SER A 103 -65.22 21.33 -15.39
C SER A 103 -64.30 20.51 -14.49
N SER A 104 -63.45 21.20 -13.71
CA SER A 104 -63.20 20.97 -12.26
C SER A 104 -61.94 21.70 -11.74
N GLY A 105 -61.91 23.03 -11.85
CA GLY A 105 -60.80 23.88 -11.37
C GLY A 105 -60.62 24.00 -9.85
N PHE A 106 -61.10 23.05 -9.05
CA PHE A 106 -60.86 22.99 -7.60
C PHE A 106 -60.55 21.55 -7.13
N LEU A 107 -61.28 20.57 -7.66
CA LEU A 107 -61.05 19.14 -7.39
C LEU A 107 -59.70 18.65 -7.96
N SER A 108 -59.25 19.18 -9.10
CA SER A 108 -57.92 18.85 -9.65
C SER A 108 -56.78 19.39 -8.80
N TYR A 109 -56.92 20.59 -8.22
CA TYR A 109 -55.91 21.17 -7.34
C TYR A 109 -55.76 20.38 -6.03
N ILE A 110 -56.86 19.88 -5.45
CA ILE A 110 -56.81 19.02 -4.27
C ILE A 110 -56.10 17.69 -4.58
N GLY A 111 -56.37 17.09 -5.74
CA GLY A 111 -55.68 15.87 -6.20
C GLY A 111 -54.16 16.02 -6.32
N THR A 112 -53.68 17.20 -6.72
CA THR A 112 -52.24 17.49 -6.87
C THR A 112 -51.57 17.92 -5.55
N LEU A 113 -52.30 18.58 -4.64
CA LEU A 113 -51.77 19.06 -3.35
C LEU A 113 -51.73 17.98 -2.25
N LEU A 114 -52.68 17.03 -2.26
CA LEU A 114 -52.78 15.99 -1.23
C LEU A 114 -51.50 15.12 -1.11
N PRO A 115 -50.89 14.64 -2.20
CA PRO A 115 -49.64 13.86 -2.12
C PRO A 115 -48.48 14.69 -1.57
N MET A 116 -48.39 15.98 -1.93
CA MET A 116 -47.33 16.86 -1.46
C MET A 116 -47.45 17.12 0.05
N LEU A 117 -48.67 17.29 0.57
CA LEU A 117 -48.93 17.46 2.00
C LEU A 117 -48.64 16.20 2.81
N ILE A 118 -48.94 15.00 2.28
CA ILE A 118 -48.61 13.72 2.92
C ILE A 118 -47.08 13.56 3.02
N ILE A 119 -46.34 13.86 1.95
CA ILE A 119 -44.87 13.81 1.94
C ILE A 119 -44.30 14.80 2.96
N LEU A 120 -44.82 16.03 2.99
CA LEU A 120 -44.40 17.06 3.95
C LEU A 120 -44.68 16.63 5.40
N GLY A 121 -45.84 16.02 5.67
CA GLY A 121 -46.22 15.52 6.98
C GLY A 121 -45.35 14.36 7.46
N VAL A 122 -45.06 13.38 6.59
CA VAL A 122 -44.15 12.27 6.89
C VAL A 122 -42.73 12.79 7.14
N TRP A 123 -42.27 13.74 6.33
CA TRP A 123 -40.96 14.37 6.49
C TRP A 123 -40.82 15.12 7.83
N LEU A 124 -41.83 15.91 8.21
CA LEU A 124 -41.87 16.60 9.51
C LEU A 124 -41.94 15.63 10.69
N PHE A 125 -42.68 14.52 10.56
CA PHE A 125 -42.76 13.48 11.59
C PHE A 125 -41.40 12.80 11.82
N PHE A 126 -40.68 12.45 10.74
CA PHE A 126 -39.35 11.84 10.85
C PHE A 126 -38.29 12.82 11.37
N MET A 127 -38.30 14.09 10.97
CA MET A 127 -37.39 15.09 11.55
C MET A 127 -37.61 15.25 13.06
N ARG A 128 -38.87 15.25 13.50
CA ARG A 128 -39.21 15.37 14.92
C ARG A 128 -38.80 14.13 15.72
N GLN A 129 -38.85 12.95 15.12
CA GLN A 129 -38.36 11.70 15.74
C GLN A 129 -36.82 11.65 15.84
N MET A 130 -36.11 12.33 14.93
CA MET A 130 -34.64 12.38 14.93
C MET A 130 -34.05 13.33 15.97
N GLN A 131 -34.82 14.33 16.43
CA GLN A 131 -34.38 15.26 17.49
C GLN A 131 -34.68 14.73 18.91
N GLY A 132 -35.59 13.76 19.05
CA GLY A 132 -36.08 13.25 20.34
C GLY A 132 -35.43 11.96 20.85
N GLY A 133 -34.49 11.36 20.13
CA GLY A 133 -33.93 10.04 20.46
C GLY A 133 -32.41 10.02 20.60
N GLY A 134 -31.90 10.26 21.82
CA GLY A 134 -30.56 9.86 22.24
C GLY A 134 -29.37 10.67 21.69
N ARG A 135 -28.91 11.65 22.48
CA ARG A 135 -27.51 12.10 22.67
C ARG A 135 -26.52 11.98 21.47
N GLY A 136 -26.93 12.30 20.24
CA GLY A 136 -26.08 12.12 19.05
C GLY A 136 -26.58 12.73 17.72
N GLY A 137 -27.51 13.69 17.71
CA GLY A 137 -27.94 14.37 16.48
C GLY A 137 -27.07 15.59 16.14
N ALA A 138 -26.57 15.68 14.90
CA ALA A 138 -25.84 16.81 14.25
C ALA A 138 -24.58 17.38 14.94
N MET A 139 -24.40 17.18 16.25
CA MET A 139 -23.32 17.73 17.08
C MET A 139 -22.12 16.77 17.22
N GLY A 140 -22.17 15.61 16.56
CA GLY A 140 -21.07 14.64 16.51
C GLY A 140 -20.03 14.92 15.42
N PHE A 141 -20.27 15.88 14.53
CA PHE A 141 -19.38 16.17 13.39
C PHE A 141 -18.00 16.74 13.79
N GLY A 142 -17.90 17.38 14.97
CA GLY A 142 -16.66 18.00 15.47
C GLY A 142 -15.91 17.19 16.52
N LYS A 143 -16.38 15.99 16.91
CA LYS A 143 -15.71 15.17 17.92
C LYS A 143 -14.51 14.44 17.32
N SER A 144 -13.43 14.37 18.08
CA SER A 144 -12.24 13.61 17.75
C SER A 144 -12.57 12.13 17.64
N LYS A 145 -12.05 11.48 16.59
CA LYS A 145 -12.12 10.02 16.39
C LYS A 145 -10.98 9.29 17.11
N ALA A 146 -10.17 10.00 17.91
CA ALA A 146 -9.03 9.42 18.61
C ALA A 146 -9.48 8.21 19.44
N LYS A 147 -8.82 7.07 19.22
CA LYS A 147 -9.09 5.85 19.99
C LYS A 147 -8.31 5.95 21.29
N LEU A 148 -9.04 6.01 22.41
CA LEU A 148 -8.44 5.90 23.74
C LEU A 148 -8.14 4.42 23.99
N LEU A 149 -6.86 4.06 23.96
CA LEU A 149 -6.41 2.75 24.40
C LEU A 149 -6.20 2.83 25.91
N THR A 150 -7.20 2.35 26.67
CA THR A 150 -7.06 2.11 28.11
C THR A 150 -6.31 0.80 28.35
N GLU A 151 -5.67 0.70 29.51
CA GLU A 151 -4.73 -0.33 29.98
C GLU A 151 -5.11 -1.82 29.71
N ALA A 152 -6.35 -2.12 29.33
CA ALA A 152 -6.88 -3.48 29.26
C ALA A 152 -6.59 -4.27 27.96
N HIS A 153 -6.10 -3.64 26.88
CA HIS A 153 -5.84 -4.35 25.61
C HIS A 153 -4.41 -4.18 25.08
N GLY A 154 -3.60 -5.23 25.25
CA GLY A 154 -2.33 -5.43 24.54
C GLY A 154 -1.24 -4.41 24.89
N ARG A 155 -0.78 -4.43 26.15
CA ARG A 155 0.38 -3.66 26.61
C ARG A 155 1.61 -4.05 25.80
N VAL A 156 2.16 -3.09 25.08
CA VAL A 156 3.43 -3.21 24.35
C VAL A 156 4.48 -2.49 25.20
N THR A 157 5.63 -3.11 25.40
CA THR A 157 6.75 -2.56 26.20
C THR A 157 7.99 -2.41 25.32
N PHE A 158 9.07 -1.85 25.86
CA PHE A 158 10.33 -1.78 25.11
C PHE A 158 10.91 -3.16 24.76
N ASP A 159 10.51 -4.23 25.45
CA ASP A 159 10.94 -5.61 25.12
C ASP A 159 10.33 -6.15 23.82
N ASP A 160 9.21 -5.58 23.38
CA ASP A 160 8.52 -5.97 22.15
C ASP A 160 9.04 -5.22 20.90
N VAL A 161 9.85 -4.18 21.11
CA VAL A 161 10.49 -3.40 20.05
C VAL A 161 11.95 -3.83 19.97
N ALA A 162 12.50 -4.02 18.78
CA ALA A 162 13.91 -4.43 18.62
C ALA A 162 14.58 -3.68 17.47
N GLY A 163 15.91 -3.56 17.53
CA GLY A 163 16.73 -3.00 16.45
C GLY A 163 16.74 -1.48 16.34
N VAL A 164 16.30 -0.77 17.38
CA VAL A 164 16.25 0.70 17.45
C VAL A 164 16.70 1.18 18.85
N ASP A 165 17.85 0.67 19.30
CA ASP A 165 18.31 0.84 20.69
C ASP A 165 18.62 2.32 21.01
N GLU A 166 19.20 3.07 20.07
CA GLU A 166 19.46 4.50 20.23
C GLU A 166 18.16 5.30 20.39
N ALA A 167 17.16 5.00 19.55
CA ALA A 167 15.85 5.67 19.62
C ALA A 167 15.11 5.33 20.93
N LYS A 168 15.29 4.12 21.48
CA LYS A 168 14.76 3.76 22.80
C LYS A 168 15.43 4.56 23.91
N GLN A 169 16.75 4.69 23.87
CA GLN A 169 17.50 5.43 24.88
C GLN A 169 17.07 6.91 24.89
N ASP A 170 16.89 7.53 23.72
CA ASP A 170 16.38 8.91 23.62
C ASP A 170 14.97 9.08 24.20
N LEU A 171 14.14 8.04 24.10
CA LEU A 171 12.77 8.04 24.63
C LEU A 171 12.68 7.58 26.09
N GLU A 172 13.74 7.00 26.65
CA GLU A 172 13.79 6.57 28.05
C GLU A 172 13.69 7.78 29.00
N GLU A 173 14.27 8.92 28.62
CA GLU A 173 14.10 10.19 29.34
C GLU A 173 12.62 10.62 29.43
N ILE A 174 11.87 10.40 28.35
CA ILE A 174 10.43 10.73 28.27
C ILE A 174 9.63 9.80 29.18
N VAL A 175 9.98 8.50 29.21
CA VAL A 175 9.38 7.52 30.12
C VAL A 175 9.65 7.86 31.58
N GLU A 176 10.90 8.19 31.92
CA GLU A 176 11.27 8.55 33.30
C GLU A 176 10.54 9.80 33.75
N PHE A 177 10.40 10.79 32.88
CA PHE A 177 9.63 11.99 33.17
C PHE A 177 8.15 11.69 33.45
N LEU A 178 7.50 10.85 32.64
CA LEU A 178 6.10 10.48 32.87
C LEU A 178 5.90 9.68 34.16
N ARG A 179 6.92 8.93 34.61
CA ARG A 179 6.90 8.18 35.87
C ARG A 179 7.20 9.05 37.10
N ASP A 180 8.19 9.95 37.02
CA ASP A 180 8.57 10.87 38.12
C ASP A 180 8.86 12.29 37.61
N PRO A 181 7.81 13.11 37.39
CA PRO A 181 7.97 14.50 36.94
C PRO A 181 8.73 15.39 37.93
N GLN A 182 8.65 15.09 39.24
CA GLN A 182 9.22 15.95 40.28
C GLN A 182 10.75 15.95 40.24
N LYS A 183 11.36 14.82 39.87
CA LYS A 183 12.81 14.69 39.70
C LYS A 183 13.38 15.76 38.78
N PHE A 184 12.72 16.04 37.65
CA PHE A 184 13.15 17.02 36.65
C PHE A 184 12.78 18.46 37.03
N GLN A 185 11.61 18.67 37.63
CA GLN A 185 11.17 20.00 38.08
C GLN A 185 12.07 20.59 39.17
N ARG A 186 12.57 19.76 40.11
CA ARG A 186 13.48 20.21 41.18
C ARG A 186 14.79 20.80 40.67
N LEU A 187 15.25 20.36 39.50
CA LEU A 187 16.49 20.81 38.88
C LEU A 187 16.27 21.92 37.84
N GLY A 188 15.02 22.39 37.67
CA GLY A 188 14.68 23.43 36.70
C GLY A 188 14.72 22.95 35.24
N GLY A 189 14.69 21.63 35.01
CA GLY A 189 14.65 21.05 33.67
C GLY A 189 13.37 21.44 32.94
N LYS A 190 13.50 21.90 31.68
CA LYS A 190 12.35 22.16 30.81
C LYS A 190 12.00 20.89 30.03
N ILE A 191 10.71 20.60 29.99
CA ILE A 191 10.17 19.37 29.42
C ILE A 191 9.97 19.56 27.92
N PRO A 192 10.42 18.61 27.07
CA PRO A 192 10.09 18.63 25.66
C PRO A 192 8.59 18.41 25.49
N ARG A 193 7.94 19.34 24.80
CA ARG A 193 6.47 19.32 24.61
C ARG A 193 6.06 18.38 23.50
N GLY A 194 6.96 18.16 22.54
CA GLY A 194 6.71 17.35 21.37
C GLY A 194 7.96 16.59 20.94
N VAL A 195 7.78 15.31 20.65
CA VAL A 195 8.79 14.45 20.04
C VAL A 195 8.35 14.11 18.62
N LEU A 196 9.22 14.33 17.64
CA LEU A 196 9.00 13.90 16.26
C LEU A 196 9.84 12.65 15.97
N LEU A 197 9.17 11.53 15.71
CA LEU A 197 9.76 10.29 15.21
C LEU A 197 9.90 10.38 13.70
N VAL A 198 11.15 10.35 13.23
CA VAL A 198 11.49 10.50 11.80
C VAL A 198 12.12 9.22 11.30
N GLY A 199 11.64 8.68 10.19
CA GLY A 199 12.34 7.57 9.55
C GLY A 199 11.52 6.90 8.45
N PRO A 200 12.10 5.94 7.71
CA PRO A 200 11.42 5.21 6.65
C PRO A 200 10.11 4.54 7.12
N PRO A 201 9.17 4.26 6.21
CA PRO A 201 7.96 3.51 6.56
C PRO A 201 8.32 2.10 7.06
N GLY A 202 7.51 1.55 7.96
CA GLY A 202 7.68 0.17 8.44
C GLY A 202 8.78 -0.04 9.49
N THR A 203 9.47 1.00 9.96
CA THR A 203 10.51 0.89 11.02
C THR A 203 9.95 0.79 12.44
N GLY A 204 8.63 0.77 12.61
CA GLY A 204 7.99 0.58 13.91
C GLY A 204 7.78 1.86 14.73
N LYS A 205 7.74 3.05 14.11
CA LYS A 205 7.48 4.33 14.82
C LYS A 205 6.22 4.31 15.70
N THR A 206 5.11 3.80 15.17
CA THR A 206 3.84 3.65 15.92
C THR A 206 3.98 2.65 17.06
N LEU A 207 4.74 1.56 16.86
CA LEU A 207 4.99 0.56 17.90
C LEU A 207 5.89 1.13 19.01
N LEU A 208 6.91 1.90 18.64
CA LEU A 208 7.81 2.59 19.55
C LEU A 208 7.05 3.61 20.41
N ALA A 209 6.20 4.45 19.83
CA ALA A 209 5.37 5.39 20.58
C ALA A 209 4.41 4.68 21.56
N ARG A 210 3.81 3.55 21.14
CA ARG A 210 2.98 2.72 22.03
C ARG A 210 3.80 2.11 23.17
N SER A 211 5.03 1.68 22.90
CA SER A 211 5.90 1.10 23.92
C SER A 211 6.30 2.13 24.99
N VAL A 212 6.52 3.40 24.62
CA VAL A 212 6.77 4.50 25.59
C VAL A 212 5.60 4.64 26.56
N ALA A 213 4.36 4.61 26.07
CA ALA A 213 3.17 4.67 26.93
C ALA A 213 3.03 3.43 27.83
N GLY A 214 3.30 2.25 27.29
CA GLY A 214 3.27 0.99 28.05
C GLY A 214 4.36 0.89 29.11
N GLU A 215 5.52 1.49 28.85
CA GLU A 215 6.62 1.60 29.79
C GLU A 215 6.28 2.63 30.89
N ALA A 216 5.80 3.81 30.53
CA ALA A 216 5.40 4.85 31.48
C ALA A 216 4.10 4.52 32.26
N ASN A 217 3.33 3.53 31.79
CA ASN A 217 2.01 3.17 32.31
C ASN A 217 1.03 4.37 32.33
N VAL A 218 0.90 5.05 31.19
CA VAL A 218 0.00 6.19 30.98
C VAL A 218 -0.97 5.95 29.82
N PRO A 219 -2.15 6.60 29.78
CA PRO A 219 -3.06 6.50 28.64
C PRO A 219 -2.42 6.93 27.32
N PHE A 220 -2.76 6.22 26.24
CA PHE A 220 -2.27 6.48 24.89
C PHE A 220 -3.42 6.83 23.95
N PHE A 221 -3.43 8.07 23.47
CA PHE A 221 -4.35 8.56 22.45
C PHE A 221 -3.68 8.46 21.09
N THR A 222 -4.34 7.83 20.12
CA THR A 222 -3.81 7.73 18.75
C THR A 222 -4.80 8.31 17.75
N ILE A 223 -4.27 9.11 16.82
CA ILE A 223 -4.98 9.68 15.69
C ILE A 223 -4.07 9.67 14.46
N SER A 224 -4.65 9.48 13.27
CA SER A 224 -3.93 9.64 12.02
C SER A 224 -3.97 11.10 11.58
N GLY A 225 -2.86 11.64 11.06
CA GLY A 225 -2.80 12.99 10.50
C GLY A 225 -3.82 13.20 9.37
N SER A 226 -4.10 12.14 8.62
CA SER A 226 -5.13 12.14 7.58
C SER A 226 -6.57 12.27 8.13
N ASP A 227 -6.84 11.91 9.39
CA ASP A 227 -8.17 12.07 10.01
C ASP A 227 -8.54 13.54 10.26
N PHE A 228 -7.57 14.44 10.20
CA PHE A 228 -7.78 15.86 10.34
C PHE A 228 -8.08 16.57 9.02
N VAL A 229 -7.87 15.91 7.87
CA VAL A 229 -8.11 16.49 6.54
C VAL A 229 -9.48 16.04 6.06
N GLU A 230 -10.46 16.94 6.05
CA GLU A 230 -11.81 16.69 5.55
C GLU A 230 -12.29 17.73 4.53
N MET A 231 -13.37 17.40 3.81
CA MET A 231 -13.95 18.29 2.79
C MET A 231 -14.59 19.56 3.39
N PHE A 232 -14.83 19.59 4.70
CA PHE A 232 -15.51 20.69 5.38
C PHE A 232 -14.50 21.52 6.18
N VAL A 233 -14.41 22.81 5.82
CA VAL A 233 -13.55 23.78 6.50
C VAL A 233 -13.89 23.85 8.00
N GLY A 234 -12.86 23.83 8.85
CA GLY A 234 -12.99 23.95 10.31
C GLY A 234 -13.29 22.65 11.07
N VAL A 235 -13.61 21.54 10.39
CA VAL A 235 -13.83 20.25 11.06
C VAL A 235 -12.52 19.70 11.64
N GLY A 236 -11.42 19.76 10.90
CA GLY A 236 -10.10 19.38 11.39
C GLY A 236 -9.69 20.14 12.65
N ALA A 237 -9.80 21.47 12.62
CA ALA A 237 -9.52 22.33 13.77
C ALA A 237 -10.39 22.01 15.02
N SER A 238 -11.67 21.70 14.84
CA SER A 238 -12.53 21.27 15.95
C SER A 238 -12.08 19.96 16.59
N ARG A 239 -11.61 18.99 15.78
CA ARG A 239 -11.10 17.70 16.27
C ARG A 239 -9.81 17.85 17.04
N VAL A 240 -8.92 18.73 16.58
CA VAL A 240 -7.69 19.09 17.28
C VAL A 240 -8.05 19.58 18.69
N ARG A 241 -8.97 20.54 18.83
CA ARG A 241 -9.42 21.04 20.14
C ARG A 241 -9.99 19.94 21.04
N ASP A 242 -10.94 19.15 20.54
CA ASP A 242 -11.57 18.08 21.33
C ASP A 242 -10.56 17.01 21.76
N MET A 243 -9.59 16.66 20.91
CA MET A 243 -8.49 15.76 21.26
C MET A 243 -7.67 16.31 22.43
N PHE A 244 -7.31 17.59 22.37
CA PHE A 244 -6.54 18.24 23.43
C PHE A 244 -7.33 18.39 24.74
N GLU A 245 -8.61 18.72 24.68
CA GLU A 245 -9.47 18.74 25.87
C GLU A 245 -9.62 17.36 26.53
N GLN A 246 -9.70 16.29 25.74
CA GLN A 246 -9.76 14.93 26.25
C GLN A 246 -8.43 14.51 26.88
N ALA A 247 -7.30 14.87 26.28
CA ALA A 247 -5.98 14.62 26.84
C ALA A 247 -5.79 15.34 28.20
N LYS A 248 -6.20 16.60 28.30
CA LYS A 248 -6.17 17.38 29.56
C LYS A 248 -6.95 16.72 30.70
N LYS A 249 -8.08 16.08 30.39
CA LYS A 249 -8.89 15.34 31.38
C LYS A 249 -8.26 14.02 31.84
N ASN A 250 -7.33 13.47 31.07
CA ASN A 250 -6.69 12.17 31.32
C ASN A 250 -5.17 12.29 31.56
N ALA A 251 -4.69 13.49 31.89
CA ALA A 251 -3.28 13.72 32.19
C ALA A 251 -2.85 12.98 33.48
N PRO A 252 -1.62 12.42 33.54
CA PRO A 252 -0.59 12.41 32.50
C PRO A 252 -0.90 11.42 31.37
N CYS A 253 -0.66 11.80 30.11
CA CYS A 253 -0.95 10.95 28.95
C CYS A 253 -0.06 11.27 27.74
N ILE A 254 -0.08 10.37 26.75
CA ILE A 254 0.60 10.56 25.46
C ILE A 254 -0.42 10.72 24.35
N ILE A 255 -0.24 11.74 23.51
CA ILE A 255 -0.97 11.91 22.25
C ILE A 255 -0.04 11.55 21.10
N PHE A 256 -0.41 10.53 20.34
CA PHE A 256 0.32 10.08 19.16
C PHE A 256 -0.41 10.47 17.86
N ILE A 257 0.30 11.22 17.00
CA ILE A 257 -0.18 11.61 15.67
C ILE A 257 0.68 10.90 14.61
N ASP A 258 0.11 9.91 13.93
CA ASP A 258 0.79 9.27 12.79
C ASP A 258 0.65 10.13 11.53
N GLU A 259 1.53 9.98 10.55
CA GLU A 259 1.48 10.72 9.26
C GLU A 259 1.24 12.23 9.43
N ILE A 260 1.96 12.89 10.34
CA ILE A 260 1.78 14.33 10.63
C ILE A 260 1.96 15.20 9.37
N ASP A 261 2.70 14.73 8.37
CA ASP A 261 2.88 15.38 7.07
C ASP A 261 1.59 15.52 6.24
N ALA A 262 0.51 14.84 6.60
CA ALA A 262 -0.80 15.07 5.99
C ALA A 262 -1.35 16.49 6.28
N VAL A 263 -1.13 16.99 7.51
CA VAL A 263 -1.56 18.32 7.97
C VAL A 263 -0.42 19.32 8.14
N GLY A 264 0.79 18.84 8.38
CA GLY A 264 1.97 19.63 8.68
C GLY A 264 2.80 20.02 7.47
N ARG A 265 2.30 19.83 6.24
CA ARG A 265 3.07 20.08 5.02
C ARG A 265 3.28 21.58 4.79
N HIS A 266 4.49 21.97 4.40
CA HIS A 266 4.81 23.35 4.04
C HIS A 266 3.94 23.83 2.88
N ARG A 267 3.58 25.11 2.91
CA ARG A 267 2.88 25.80 1.82
C ARG A 267 3.60 25.59 0.49
N GLY A 268 2.88 25.05 -0.49
CA GLY A 268 3.24 25.15 -1.90
C GLY A 268 2.40 26.23 -2.57
N ALA A 269 2.92 26.90 -3.59
CA ALA A 269 2.24 27.94 -4.37
C ALA A 269 1.10 27.38 -5.26
N GLY A 270 0.18 26.60 -4.69
CA GLY A 270 -0.97 26.04 -5.37
C GLY A 270 -2.16 26.99 -5.29
N LEU A 271 -2.56 27.57 -6.43
CA LEU A 271 -3.86 28.23 -6.58
C LEU A 271 -4.98 27.19 -6.48
N GLY A 272 -5.59 27.02 -5.29
CA GLY A 272 -6.77 26.19 -5.09
C GLY A 272 -7.18 26.07 -3.63
N GLY A 273 -8.45 26.32 -3.32
CA GLY A 273 -9.03 26.40 -1.97
C GLY A 273 -9.07 25.10 -1.14
N GLY A 274 -8.25 24.10 -1.47
CA GLY A 274 -8.00 22.93 -0.62
C GLY A 274 -6.93 23.16 0.44
N ASN A 275 -6.17 24.26 0.35
CA ASN A 275 -5.13 24.61 1.32
C ASN A 275 -5.71 25.19 2.61
N ASP A 276 -6.86 25.88 2.55
CA ASP A 276 -7.38 26.66 3.68
C ASP A 276 -7.74 25.79 4.90
N GLU A 277 -8.26 24.58 4.67
CA GLU A 277 -8.64 23.65 5.75
C GLU A 277 -7.43 23.03 6.44
N ARG A 278 -6.40 22.66 5.68
CA ARG A 278 -5.15 22.13 6.21
C ARG A 278 -4.40 23.19 7.00
N GLU A 279 -4.33 24.41 6.47
CA GLU A 279 -3.70 25.55 7.16
C GLU A 279 -4.43 25.90 8.46
N GLN A 280 -5.76 25.94 8.45
CA GLN A 280 -6.53 26.22 9.66
C GLN A 280 -6.29 25.15 10.74
N THR A 281 -6.28 23.88 10.34
CA THR A 281 -6.02 22.75 11.22
C THR A 281 -4.60 22.77 11.79
N LEU A 282 -3.60 23.05 10.94
CA LEU A 282 -2.21 23.20 11.36
C LEU A 282 -2.05 24.34 12.36
N ASN A 283 -2.60 25.52 12.06
CA ASN A 283 -2.56 26.66 12.97
C ASN A 283 -3.25 26.34 14.30
N GLN A 284 -4.37 25.63 14.28
CA GLN A 284 -5.01 25.19 15.53
C GLN A 284 -4.10 24.25 16.33
N LEU A 285 -3.43 23.29 15.67
CA LEU A 285 -2.47 22.41 16.34
C LEU A 285 -1.34 23.22 16.99
N LEU A 286 -0.79 24.22 16.30
CA LEU A 286 0.24 25.11 16.86
C LEU A 286 -0.25 25.89 18.08
N VAL A 287 -1.47 26.42 18.02
CA VAL A 287 -2.07 27.16 19.14
C VAL A 287 -2.26 26.26 20.37
N GLU A 288 -2.73 25.02 20.18
CA GLU A 288 -2.87 24.07 21.29
C GLU A 288 -1.50 23.65 21.88
N MET A 289 -0.47 23.47 21.03
CA MET A 289 0.89 23.14 21.47
C MET A 289 1.54 24.27 22.29
N ASP A 290 1.38 25.52 21.83
CA ASP A 290 1.89 26.70 22.53
C ASP A 290 1.08 26.99 23.82
N GLY A 291 -0.20 26.60 23.85
CA GLY A 291 -1.15 26.86 24.93
C GLY A 291 -0.99 26.02 26.19
N PHE A 292 -0.08 25.04 26.23
CA PHE A 292 0.18 24.23 27.42
C PHE A 292 1.06 24.95 28.45
N GLU A 293 0.80 24.71 29.73
CA GLU A 293 1.82 24.90 30.76
C GLU A 293 2.75 23.68 30.79
N ALA A 294 4.05 23.89 31.06
CA ALA A 294 5.03 22.79 31.06
C ALA A 294 4.72 21.68 32.09
N ASN A 295 3.81 21.93 33.04
CA ASN A 295 3.49 21.03 34.15
C ASN A 295 2.23 20.18 33.93
N GLU A 296 1.56 20.25 32.78
CA GLU A 296 0.32 19.48 32.54
C GLU A 296 0.55 17.97 32.32
N GLY A 297 1.80 17.50 32.19
CA GLY A 297 2.11 16.06 32.06
C GLY A 297 1.61 15.41 30.77
N ILE A 298 1.40 16.20 29.72
CA ILE A 298 0.95 15.76 28.39
C ILE A 298 2.13 15.82 27.44
N ILE A 299 2.37 14.75 26.69
CA ILE A 299 3.46 14.68 25.72
C ILE A 299 2.90 14.36 24.34
N LEU A 300 3.26 15.20 23.36
CA LEU A 300 2.94 14.96 21.97
C LEU A 300 4.03 14.11 21.32
N ILE A 301 3.66 13.03 20.66
CA ILE A 301 4.57 12.25 19.81
C ILE A 301 3.98 12.24 18.40
N ALA A 302 4.73 12.70 17.40
CA ALA A 302 4.32 12.63 16.02
C ALA A 302 5.25 11.72 15.23
N ALA A 303 4.75 11.06 14.18
CA ALA A 303 5.56 10.27 13.26
C ALA A 303 5.45 10.79 11.83
N THR A 304 6.57 10.84 11.11
CA THR A 304 6.58 11.11 9.67
C THR A 304 7.63 10.27 8.95
N ASN A 305 7.37 10.02 7.67
CA ASN A 305 8.36 9.46 6.74
C ASN A 305 9.07 10.56 5.92
N ARG A 306 8.59 11.81 6.02
CA ARG A 306 9.02 12.92 5.17
C ARG A 306 9.24 14.20 6.01
N PRO A 307 10.34 14.27 6.77
CA PRO A 307 10.64 15.47 7.56
C PRO A 307 10.89 16.70 6.67
N ASP A 308 11.34 16.49 5.42
CA ASP A 308 11.66 17.50 4.41
C ASP A 308 10.47 18.37 4.00
N VAL A 309 9.26 17.80 4.01
CA VAL A 309 8.05 18.53 3.58
C VAL A 309 7.32 19.21 4.73
N LEU A 310 7.77 19.05 5.98
CA LEU A 310 7.10 19.61 7.13
C LEU A 310 7.33 21.13 7.23
N ASP A 311 6.33 21.85 7.72
CA ASP A 311 6.44 23.27 8.03
C ASP A 311 7.45 23.48 9.17
N PRO A 312 8.53 24.27 8.98
CA PRO A 312 9.51 24.59 10.01
C PRO A 312 8.90 25.16 11.29
N ALA A 313 7.70 25.75 11.24
CA ALA A 313 6.97 26.21 12.41
C ALA A 313 6.73 25.07 13.41
N LEU A 314 6.49 23.84 12.96
CA LEU A 314 6.31 22.67 13.83
C LEU A 314 7.59 22.28 14.58
N LEU A 315 8.75 22.54 13.99
CA LEU A 315 10.06 22.13 14.49
C LEU A 315 10.72 23.17 15.43
N ARG A 316 10.02 24.28 15.72
CA ARG A 316 10.56 25.34 16.59
C ARG A 316 10.59 24.89 18.06
N PRO A 317 11.53 25.42 18.86
CA PRO A 317 11.57 25.16 20.31
C PRO A 317 10.22 25.41 20.98
N GLY A 318 9.79 24.50 21.86
CA GLY A 318 8.47 24.52 22.49
C GLY A 318 7.36 23.79 21.73
N ARG A 319 7.65 23.23 20.55
CA ARG A 319 6.72 22.40 19.76
C ARG A 319 7.30 20.99 19.60
N PHE A 320 7.66 20.55 18.39
CA PHE A 320 8.46 19.34 18.19
C PHE A 320 9.94 19.67 18.31
N ASP A 321 10.37 19.95 19.54
CA ASP A 321 11.72 20.37 19.86
C ASP A 321 12.71 19.20 19.95
N ARG A 322 12.23 17.96 20.16
CA ARG A 322 13.05 16.76 20.06
C ARG A 322 12.72 15.97 18.79
N GLN A 323 13.76 15.63 18.03
CA GLN A 323 13.64 14.78 16.85
C GLN A 323 14.41 13.49 17.11
N VAL A 324 13.71 12.37 17.04
CA VAL A 324 14.30 11.03 17.22
C VAL A 324 14.25 10.32 15.88
N VAL A 325 15.43 9.97 15.38
CA VAL A 325 15.55 9.26 14.10
C VAL A 325 15.38 7.76 14.36
N VAL A 326 14.46 7.14 13.63
CA VAL A 326 14.18 5.70 13.66
C VAL A 326 14.62 5.11 12.31
N PRO A 327 15.92 4.75 12.17
CA PRO A 327 16.46 4.27 10.91
C PRO A 327 15.95 2.86 10.58
N ASN A 328 16.31 2.37 9.39
CA ASN A 328 16.20 0.95 9.11
C ASN A 328 17.16 0.16 10.03
N PRO A 329 16.77 -1.04 10.48
CA PRO A 329 17.59 -1.85 11.39
C PRO A 329 18.89 -2.34 10.74
N ASP A 330 19.95 -2.39 11.54
CA ASP A 330 21.23 -3.03 11.22
C ASP A 330 21.12 -4.56 11.23
N ILE A 331 22.17 -5.31 10.86
CA ILE A 331 22.14 -6.78 10.83
C ILE A 331 21.74 -7.37 12.20
N VAL A 332 22.26 -6.83 13.30
CA VAL A 332 21.96 -7.31 14.65
C VAL A 332 20.51 -7.00 15.02
N GLY A 333 20.04 -5.79 14.69
CA GLY A 333 18.65 -5.37 14.85
C GLY A 333 17.69 -6.24 14.05
N ARG A 334 18.00 -6.55 12.78
CA ARG A 334 17.20 -7.46 11.95
C ARG A 334 17.11 -8.85 12.55
N GLU A 335 18.22 -9.40 13.06
CA GLU A 335 18.22 -10.68 13.77
C GLU A 335 17.31 -10.65 14.99
N ARG A 336 17.36 -9.59 15.81
CA ARG A 336 16.50 -9.43 16.99
C ARG A 336 15.02 -9.27 16.61
N ILE A 337 14.72 -8.50 15.57
CA ILE A 337 13.35 -8.33 15.05
C ILE A 337 12.80 -9.68 14.55
N LEU A 338 13.59 -10.43 13.78
CA LEU A 338 13.24 -11.78 13.35
C LEU A 338 12.98 -12.71 14.54
N LYS A 339 13.80 -12.64 15.59
CA LYS A 339 13.58 -13.42 16.82
C LYS A 339 12.24 -13.08 17.49
N VAL A 340 11.87 -11.80 17.57
CA VAL A 340 10.59 -11.37 18.16
C VAL A 340 9.41 -11.92 17.35
N HIS A 341 9.41 -11.76 16.04
CA HIS A 341 8.32 -12.23 15.19
C HIS A 341 8.26 -13.76 15.04
N ALA A 342 9.40 -14.44 15.17
CA ALA A 342 9.47 -15.89 15.10
C ALA A 342 9.02 -16.61 16.38
N ARG A 343 8.85 -15.93 17.52
CA ARG A 343 8.48 -16.57 18.81
C ARG A 343 7.23 -17.45 18.72
N ASN A 344 6.26 -17.04 17.90
CA ASN A 344 4.97 -17.73 17.75
C ASN A 344 4.92 -18.67 16.53
N VAL A 345 6.05 -18.87 15.83
CA VAL A 345 6.13 -19.71 14.62
C VAL A 345 6.94 -20.97 14.93
N PRO A 346 6.44 -22.18 14.62
CA PRO A 346 7.18 -23.41 14.87
C PRO A 346 8.37 -23.53 13.89
N LEU A 347 9.57 -23.20 14.35
CA LEU A 347 10.80 -23.27 13.56
C LEU A 347 11.47 -24.65 13.63
N ALA A 348 12.06 -25.09 12.53
CA ALA A 348 12.95 -26.24 12.51
C ALA A 348 14.37 -25.87 13.02
N PRO A 349 15.15 -26.84 13.55
CA PRO A 349 16.50 -26.58 14.09
C PRO A 349 17.51 -26.02 13.08
N ASN A 350 17.26 -26.21 11.78
CA ASN A 350 18.14 -25.75 10.71
C ASN A 350 17.93 -24.27 10.32
N VAL A 351 17.03 -23.54 10.99
CA VAL A 351 16.77 -22.13 10.71
C VAL A 351 17.80 -21.26 11.41
N ASP A 352 18.69 -20.64 10.62
CA ASP A 352 19.62 -19.62 11.10
C ASP A 352 19.12 -18.21 10.77
N LEU A 353 18.58 -17.53 11.78
CA LEU A 353 18.09 -16.15 11.65
C LEU A 353 19.20 -15.15 11.34
N LYS A 354 20.47 -15.45 11.67
CA LYS A 354 21.61 -14.59 11.36
C LYS A 354 21.92 -14.57 9.87
N VAL A 355 21.79 -15.72 9.20
CA VAL A 355 21.89 -15.80 7.73
C VAL A 355 20.76 -15.00 7.07
N LEU A 356 19.54 -15.12 7.58
CA LEU A 356 18.39 -14.34 7.07
C LEU A 356 18.55 -12.83 7.28
N ALA A 357 19.08 -12.42 8.43
CA ALA A 357 19.35 -11.00 8.72
C ALA A 357 20.39 -10.40 7.75
N ARG A 358 21.43 -11.17 7.39
CA ARG A 358 22.40 -10.76 6.35
C ARG A 358 21.77 -10.72 4.95
N GLY A 359 20.82 -11.60 4.68
CA GLY A 359 20.11 -11.67 3.39
C GLY A 359 18.96 -10.70 3.19
N THR A 360 18.66 -9.88 4.18
CA THR A 360 17.58 -8.89 4.13
C THR A 360 18.11 -7.45 4.29
N PRO A 361 19.17 -7.04 3.56
CA PRO A 361 19.69 -5.67 3.68
C PRO A 361 18.62 -4.65 3.28
N GLY A 362 18.47 -3.60 4.08
CA GLY A 362 17.50 -2.53 3.85
C GLY A 362 16.04 -2.87 4.20
N PHE A 363 15.74 -4.09 4.65
CA PHE A 363 14.40 -4.45 5.09
C PHE A 363 14.02 -3.67 6.35
N SER A 364 12.80 -3.12 6.35
CA SER A 364 12.21 -2.52 7.54
C SER A 364 11.71 -3.61 8.51
N GLY A 365 11.37 -3.22 9.75
CA GLY A 365 10.79 -4.15 10.71
C GLY A 365 9.49 -4.80 10.20
N ALA A 366 8.67 -4.03 9.48
CA ALA A 366 7.47 -4.52 8.83
C ALA A 366 7.76 -5.54 7.71
N ASP A 367 8.83 -5.33 6.93
CA ASP A 367 9.24 -6.28 5.88
C ASP A 367 9.72 -7.61 6.48
N LEU A 368 10.45 -7.56 7.60
CA LEU A 368 10.87 -8.75 8.34
C LEU A 368 9.71 -9.51 8.97
N MET A 369 8.74 -8.78 9.53
CA MET A 369 7.49 -9.38 10.00
C MET A 369 6.75 -10.09 8.84
N ASN A 370 6.68 -9.44 7.69
CA ASN A 370 6.07 -10.03 6.49
C ASN A 370 6.85 -11.26 5.99
N LEU A 371 8.18 -11.25 6.06
CA LEU A 371 9.03 -12.40 5.71
C LEU A 371 8.70 -13.63 6.57
N VAL A 372 8.59 -13.46 7.89
CA VAL A 372 8.23 -14.55 8.80
C VAL A 372 6.83 -15.09 8.50
N ASN A 373 5.88 -14.20 8.24
CA ASN A 373 4.51 -14.57 7.89
C ASN A 373 4.44 -15.32 6.55
N GLU A 374 5.13 -14.84 5.51
CA GLU A 374 5.21 -15.50 4.22
C GLU A 374 5.84 -16.90 4.33
N ALA A 375 6.93 -17.05 5.08
CA ALA A 375 7.56 -18.35 5.32
C ALA A 375 6.59 -19.33 5.99
N ALA A 376 5.82 -18.89 6.98
CA ALA A 376 4.79 -19.69 7.64
C ALA A 376 3.66 -20.09 6.69
N LEU A 377 3.17 -19.17 5.85
CA LEU A 377 2.17 -19.45 4.83
C LEU A 377 2.67 -20.44 3.78
N MET A 378 3.95 -20.35 3.38
CA MET A 378 4.55 -21.32 2.46
C MET A 378 4.65 -22.72 3.06
N ALA A 379 5.07 -22.82 4.33
CA ALA A 379 5.10 -24.08 5.06
C ALA A 379 3.70 -24.70 5.15
N ALA A 380 2.70 -23.91 5.50
CA ALA A 380 1.30 -24.34 5.57
C ALA A 380 0.78 -24.83 4.21
N ARG A 381 1.07 -24.10 3.12
CA ARG A 381 0.71 -24.49 1.75
C ARG A 381 1.38 -25.79 1.30
N ARG A 382 2.57 -26.08 1.82
CA ARG A 382 3.30 -27.35 1.60
C ARG A 382 2.89 -28.45 2.60
N ASN A 383 1.86 -28.23 3.41
CA ASN A 383 1.42 -29.13 4.49
C ASN A 383 2.52 -29.51 5.49
N LYS A 384 3.52 -28.65 5.69
CA LYS A 384 4.58 -28.84 6.69
C LYS A 384 4.10 -28.38 8.07
N ARG A 385 4.53 -29.10 9.12
CA ARG A 385 4.22 -28.75 10.52
C ARG A 385 5.18 -27.74 11.13
N VAL A 386 6.37 -27.60 10.56
CA VAL A 386 7.43 -26.69 11.00
C VAL A 386 7.96 -25.92 9.79
N VAL A 387 8.36 -24.67 10.02
CA VAL A 387 8.97 -23.80 9.01
C VAL A 387 10.47 -24.09 8.96
N THR A 388 11.00 -24.44 7.80
CA THR A 388 12.42 -24.72 7.60
C THR A 388 13.12 -23.55 6.91
N MET A 389 14.46 -23.59 6.86
CA MET A 389 15.26 -22.55 6.19
C MET A 389 14.86 -22.38 4.71
N ALA A 390 14.45 -23.46 4.04
CA ALA A 390 14.00 -23.40 2.65
C ALA A 390 12.76 -22.51 2.46
N GLU A 391 11.79 -22.56 3.37
CA GLU A 391 10.61 -21.68 3.30
C GLU A 391 10.97 -20.21 3.56
N PHE A 392 11.95 -19.93 4.42
CA PHE A 392 12.43 -18.56 4.62
C PHE A 392 13.18 -18.03 3.41
N GLU A 393 14.04 -18.83 2.79
CA GLU A 393 14.74 -18.48 1.55
C GLU A 393 13.74 -18.24 0.40
N ASP A 394 12.74 -19.10 0.24
CA ASP A 394 11.68 -18.93 -0.76
C ASP A 394 10.82 -17.69 -0.51
N ALA A 395 10.50 -17.39 0.76
CA ALA A 395 9.74 -16.21 1.16
C ALA A 395 10.53 -14.92 0.91
N LYS A 396 11.83 -14.94 1.23
CA LYS A 396 12.75 -13.83 0.94
C LYS A 396 12.82 -13.57 -0.57
N ASP A 397 13.03 -14.61 -1.37
CA ASP A 397 13.05 -14.51 -2.82
C ASP A 397 11.72 -13.95 -3.36
N LYS A 398 10.59 -14.38 -2.81
CA LYS A 398 9.26 -13.88 -3.20
C LYS A 398 9.08 -12.40 -2.87
N ILE A 399 9.54 -11.94 -1.72
CA ILE A 399 9.42 -10.53 -1.31
C ILE A 399 10.34 -9.66 -2.17
N MET A 400 11.56 -10.11 -2.46
CA MET A 400 12.55 -9.34 -3.24
C MET A 400 12.23 -9.29 -4.73
N MET A 401 11.82 -10.42 -5.33
CA MET A 401 11.69 -10.55 -6.80
C MET A 401 10.24 -10.74 -7.27
N GLY A 402 9.30 -11.01 -6.36
CA GLY A 402 7.94 -11.41 -6.70
C GLY A 402 7.76 -12.93 -6.78
N ALA A 403 6.52 -13.34 -7.09
CA ALA A 403 6.17 -14.76 -7.12
C ALA A 403 6.89 -15.54 -8.25
N GLU A 404 7.17 -16.80 -7.97
CA GLU A 404 7.69 -17.79 -8.92
C GLU A 404 6.72 -18.00 -10.09
N ARG A 405 7.24 -17.97 -11.33
CA ARG A 405 6.45 -18.12 -12.55
C ARG A 405 6.49 -19.54 -13.07
N ARG A 406 5.60 -20.40 -12.59
CA ARG A 406 5.52 -21.81 -13.01
C ARG A 406 4.91 -22.03 -14.41
N THR A 407 4.10 -21.10 -14.89
CA THR A 407 3.32 -21.26 -16.14
C THR A 407 4.03 -20.73 -17.38
N THR A 408 5.08 -19.92 -17.22
CA THR A 408 5.89 -19.45 -18.35
C THR A 408 7.09 -20.38 -18.45
N ALA A 409 6.96 -21.46 -19.20
CA ALA A 409 8.09 -22.33 -19.52
C ALA A 409 9.07 -21.54 -20.39
N MET A 410 10.26 -21.26 -19.86
CA MET A 410 11.37 -20.75 -20.66
C MET A 410 11.77 -21.83 -21.66
N THR A 411 12.14 -21.42 -22.87
CA THR A 411 12.73 -22.36 -23.83
C THR A 411 14.08 -22.86 -23.30
N GLU A 412 14.51 -24.07 -23.71
CA GLU A 412 15.82 -24.60 -23.32
C GLU A 412 16.98 -23.66 -23.69
N ALA A 413 16.83 -22.93 -24.81
CA ALA A 413 17.80 -21.92 -25.24
C ALA A 413 17.86 -20.72 -24.27
N GLU A 414 16.71 -20.22 -23.82
CA GLU A 414 16.65 -19.14 -22.82
C GLU A 414 17.16 -19.61 -21.46
N LYS A 415 16.80 -20.83 -21.03
CA LYS A 415 17.30 -21.43 -19.79
C LYS A 415 18.81 -21.57 -19.81
N LYS A 416 19.38 -22.06 -20.92
CA LYS A 416 20.83 -22.13 -21.15
C LYS A 416 21.47 -20.75 -21.11
N LEU A 417 20.88 -19.76 -21.78
CA LEU A 417 21.41 -18.41 -21.78
C LEU A 417 21.46 -17.80 -20.38
N THR A 418 20.38 -17.92 -19.61
CA THR A 418 20.31 -17.46 -18.23
C THR A 418 21.32 -18.20 -17.34
N ALA A 419 21.49 -19.52 -17.49
CA ALA A 419 22.47 -20.27 -16.70
C ALA A 419 23.91 -19.78 -16.92
N TYR A 420 24.29 -19.51 -18.17
CA TYR A 420 25.62 -18.96 -18.48
C TYR A 420 25.75 -17.50 -18.01
N HIS A 421 24.67 -16.72 -18.09
CA HIS A 421 24.65 -15.36 -17.55
C HIS A 421 24.89 -15.34 -16.03
N GLU A 422 24.12 -16.13 -15.26
CA GLU A 422 24.28 -16.21 -13.81
C GLU A 422 25.62 -16.84 -13.40
N ALA A 423 26.11 -17.84 -14.14
CA ALA A 423 27.44 -18.39 -13.93
C ALA A 423 28.53 -17.33 -14.09
N GLY A 424 28.35 -16.39 -15.04
CA GLY A 424 29.24 -15.24 -15.24
C GLY A 424 29.34 -14.35 -14.00
N HIS A 425 28.20 -14.02 -13.38
CA HIS A 425 28.18 -13.28 -12.12
C HIS A 425 28.80 -14.08 -10.96
N ALA A 426 28.53 -15.39 -10.88
CA ALA A 426 29.02 -16.23 -9.80
C ALA A 426 30.55 -16.38 -9.81
N ILE A 427 31.15 -16.65 -10.98
CA ILE A 427 32.60 -16.83 -11.08
C ILE A 427 33.35 -15.51 -10.90
N THR A 428 32.86 -14.41 -11.48
CA THR A 428 33.46 -13.09 -11.27
C THR A 428 33.42 -12.70 -9.80
N ALA A 429 32.32 -12.97 -9.10
CA ALA A 429 32.21 -12.74 -7.66
C ALA A 429 33.25 -13.51 -6.82
N LEU A 430 33.64 -14.70 -7.24
CA LEU A 430 34.60 -15.54 -6.53
C LEU A 430 36.06 -15.13 -6.80
N GLN A 431 36.35 -14.55 -7.96
CA GLN A 431 37.72 -14.26 -8.40
C GLN A 431 38.13 -12.79 -8.21
N VAL A 432 37.17 -11.86 -8.09
CA VAL A 432 37.51 -10.46 -7.87
C VAL A 432 38.21 -10.26 -6.51
N PRO A 433 39.11 -9.27 -6.39
CA PRO A 433 39.91 -9.09 -5.18
C PRO A 433 39.13 -8.80 -3.89
N VAL A 434 37.97 -8.14 -3.99
CA VAL A 434 37.12 -7.82 -2.84
C VAL A 434 35.65 -7.92 -3.27
N ALA A 435 34.93 -8.90 -2.75
CA ALA A 435 33.50 -9.04 -2.94
C ALA A 435 32.83 -9.60 -1.68
N ASP A 436 31.53 -9.47 -1.62
CA ASP A 436 30.75 -10.12 -0.58
C ASP A 436 30.59 -11.62 -0.92
N PRO A 437 30.67 -12.52 0.08
CA PRO A 437 30.57 -13.95 -0.16
C PRO A 437 29.32 -14.35 -0.95
N LEU A 438 29.53 -15.23 -1.92
CA LEU A 438 28.47 -15.85 -2.70
C LEU A 438 27.59 -16.74 -1.80
N HIS A 439 26.28 -16.52 -1.84
CA HIS A 439 25.30 -17.29 -1.04
C HIS A 439 24.47 -18.24 -1.89
N LYS A 440 23.98 -17.77 -3.04
CA LYS A 440 23.12 -18.57 -3.93
C LYS A 440 23.16 -18.04 -5.36
N ALA A 441 23.07 -18.92 -6.34
CA ALA A 441 22.73 -18.62 -7.73
C ALA A 441 21.50 -19.42 -8.15
N THR A 442 20.58 -18.84 -8.90
CA THR A 442 19.37 -19.54 -9.37
C THR A 442 18.96 -19.04 -10.76
N ILE A 443 18.40 -19.94 -11.57
CA ILE A 443 17.84 -19.66 -12.90
C ILE A 443 16.31 -19.82 -12.92
N ILE A 444 15.68 -19.85 -11.75
CA ILE A 444 14.23 -19.98 -11.62
C ILE A 444 13.60 -18.58 -11.77
N PRO A 445 12.73 -18.37 -12.78
CA PRO A 445 12.17 -17.05 -13.05
C PRO A 445 11.20 -16.59 -11.94
N ARG A 446 11.43 -15.37 -11.44
CA ARG A 446 10.63 -14.74 -10.38
C ARG A 446 10.31 -13.29 -10.75
N GLY A 447 9.02 -12.96 -10.76
CA GLY A 447 8.52 -11.66 -11.19
C GLY A 447 9.09 -11.21 -12.54
N ARG A 448 10.01 -10.23 -12.51
CA ARG A 448 10.71 -9.69 -13.69
C ARG A 448 12.11 -10.26 -13.93
N ALA A 449 12.68 -10.96 -12.96
CA ALA A 449 14.01 -11.57 -13.07
C ALA A 449 13.91 -13.00 -13.62
N LEU A 450 14.82 -13.36 -14.53
CA LEU A 450 14.92 -14.72 -15.10
C LEU A 450 15.87 -15.61 -14.29
N GLY A 451 16.84 -15.00 -13.61
CA GLY A 451 17.77 -15.63 -12.67
C GLY A 451 18.31 -14.58 -11.71
N MET A 452 19.12 -15.01 -10.76
CA MET A 452 19.91 -14.10 -9.92
C MET A 452 21.12 -14.79 -9.29
N VAL A 453 22.16 -14.00 -9.02
CA VAL A 453 23.25 -14.32 -8.10
C VAL A 453 23.15 -13.44 -6.85
N MET A 454 23.02 -14.07 -5.69
CA MET A 454 22.93 -13.42 -4.39
C MET A 454 24.26 -13.52 -3.64
N GLN A 455 24.76 -12.35 -3.22
CA GLN A 455 25.89 -12.21 -2.31
C GLN A 455 25.39 -11.73 -0.95
N LEU A 456 25.98 -12.23 0.14
CA LEU A 456 25.64 -11.81 1.50
C LEU A 456 26.82 -11.07 2.13
N PRO A 457 26.66 -9.81 2.55
CA PRO A 457 27.71 -9.10 3.27
C PRO A 457 27.95 -9.76 4.64
N GLU A 458 29.22 -9.81 5.07
CA GLU A 458 29.59 -10.32 6.39
C GLU A 458 29.24 -9.36 7.53
N GLY A 459 29.13 -8.06 7.21
CA GLY A 459 28.78 -6.99 8.14
C GLY A 459 28.27 -5.76 7.41
N ASP A 460 27.62 -4.85 8.14
CA ASP A 460 27.16 -3.59 7.59
C ASP A 460 28.37 -2.69 7.29
N ARG A 461 28.43 -2.15 6.08
CA ARG A 461 29.50 -1.24 5.65
C ARG A 461 28.96 0.18 5.54
N TYR A 462 29.53 1.08 6.33
CA TYR A 462 29.21 2.52 6.25
C TYR A 462 29.95 3.23 5.11
N SER A 463 31.08 2.69 4.67
CA SER A 463 31.90 3.25 3.59
C SER A 463 32.38 2.17 2.62
N MET A 464 32.45 2.51 1.33
CA MET A 464 32.89 1.59 0.27
C MET A 464 34.24 2.04 -0.28
N SER A 465 35.20 1.11 -0.40
CA SER A 465 36.51 1.41 -0.97
C SER A 465 36.46 1.39 -2.50
N TYR A 466 37.34 2.15 -3.16
CA TYR A 466 37.49 2.14 -4.62
C TYR A 466 37.63 0.72 -5.18
N LYS A 467 38.48 -0.10 -4.53
CA LYS A 467 38.71 -1.50 -4.91
C LYS A 467 37.44 -2.35 -4.87
N TRP A 468 36.59 -2.15 -3.86
CA TRP A 468 35.30 -2.85 -3.78
C TRP A 468 34.34 -2.39 -4.88
N MET A 469 34.26 -1.08 -5.15
CA MET A 469 33.38 -0.55 -6.20
C MET A 469 33.79 -1.03 -7.59
N VAL A 470 35.09 -1.04 -7.90
CA VAL A 470 35.61 -1.61 -9.15
C VAL A 470 35.30 -3.11 -9.24
N SER A 471 35.52 -3.87 -8.17
CA SER A 471 35.18 -5.30 -8.13
C SER A 471 33.67 -5.52 -8.35
N ARG A 472 32.82 -4.63 -7.82
CA ARG A 472 31.38 -4.67 -8.03
C ARG A 472 30.99 -4.36 -9.49
N LEU A 473 31.65 -3.41 -10.14
CA LEU A 473 31.48 -3.15 -11.58
C LEU A 473 31.84 -4.39 -12.42
N VAL A 474 32.95 -5.06 -12.10
CA VAL A 474 33.38 -6.30 -12.77
C VAL A 474 32.31 -7.38 -12.64
N ILE A 475 31.76 -7.59 -11.43
CA ILE A 475 30.68 -8.55 -11.20
C ILE A 475 29.46 -8.20 -12.05
N MET A 476 29.03 -6.93 -12.07
CA MET A 476 27.86 -6.51 -12.86
C MET A 476 28.06 -6.71 -14.37
N MET A 477 29.29 -6.58 -14.89
CA MET A 477 29.57 -6.88 -16.30
C MET A 477 29.71 -8.38 -16.60
N GLY A 478 29.89 -9.22 -15.58
CA GLY A 478 30.13 -10.66 -15.72
C GLY A 478 29.07 -11.40 -16.54
N GLY A 479 27.79 -11.17 -16.27
CA GLY A 479 26.70 -11.83 -17.01
C GLY A 479 26.67 -11.48 -18.50
N ARG A 480 26.83 -10.20 -18.84
CA ARG A 480 26.91 -9.74 -20.23
C ARG A 480 28.11 -10.33 -20.97
N VAL A 481 29.28 -10.37 -20.33
CA VAL A 481 30.49 -10.92 -20.95
C VAL A 481 30.38 -12.43 -21.14
N ALA A 482 29.77 -13.13 -20.19
CA ALA A 482 29.51 -14.57 -20.28
C ALA A 482 28.59 -14.93 -21.46
N GLU A 483 27.53 -14.14 -21.69
CA GLU A 483 26.68 -14.27 -22.88
C GLU A 483 27.50 -14.13 -24.17
N GLU A 484 28.32 -13.08 -24.26
CA GLU A 484 29.10 -12.79 -25.46
C GLU A 484 30.15 -13.87 -25.76
N LEU A 485 30.85 -14.36 -24.73
CA LEU A 485 31.87 -15.40 -24.88
C LEU A 485 31.26 -16.74 -25.33
N THR A 486 30.07 -17.08 -24.83
CA THR A 486 29.45 -18.39 -25.05
C THR A 486 28.63 -18.43 -26.33
N PHE A 487 27.80 -17.41 -26.56
CA PHE A 487 26.82 -17.39 -27.66
C PHE A 487 27.22 -16.45 -28.80
N GLY A 488 28.28 -15.65 -28.63
CA GLY A 488 28.72 -14.67 -29.61
C GLY A 488 27.94 -13.36 -29.54
N LYS A 489 28.51 -12.31 -30.15
CA LYS A 489 28.01 -10.94 -30.07
C LYS A 489 26.60 -10.74 -30.64
N GLU A 490 26.22 -11.56 -31.61
CA GLU A 490 24.90 -11.47 -32.26
C GLU A 490 23.76 -12.03 -31.40
N ASN A 491 24.08 -12.85 -30.38
CA ASN A 491 23.10 -13.51 -29.51
C ASN A 491 23.02 -12.88 -28.10
N ILE A 492 23.62 -11.71 -27.92
CA ILE A 492 23.55 -10.93 -26.68
C ILE A 492 22.10 -10.47 -26.45
N THR A 493 21.60 -10.59 -25.22
CA THR A 493 20.16 -10.34 -24.93
C THR A 493 19.91 -8.98 -24.26
N SER A 494 18.64 -8.62 -24.08
CA SER A 494 18.23 -7.50 -23.22
C SER A 494 18.27 -7.82 -21.72
N GLY A 495 18.61 -9.08 -21.34
CA GLY A 495 18.62 -9.56 -19.95
C GLY A 495 19.55 -8.77 -19.03
N ALA A 496 20.74 -8.39 -19.51
CA ALA A 496 21.73 -7.63 -18.73
C ALA A 496 21.39 -6.14 -18.53
N SER A 497 20.19 -5.68 -18.88
CA SER A 497 19.79 -4.26 -18.81
C SER A 497 19.86 -3.71 -17.37
N SER A 498 19.43 -4.50 -16.39
CA SER A 498 19.50 -4.14 -14.96
C SER A 498 20.94 -3.97 -14.49
N ASP A 499 21.85 -4.86 -14.90
CA ASP A 499 23.25 -4.81 -14.49
C ASP A 499 23.98 -3.62 -15.10
N ILE A 500 23.69 -3.31 -16.37
CA ILE A 500 24.21 -2.13 -17.06
C ILE A 500 23.70 -0.85 -16.39
N GLU A 501 22.42 -0.78 -16.04
CA GLU A 501 21.86 0.38 -15.34
C GLU A 501 22.52 0.60 -13.98
N GLN A 502 22.64 -0.47 -13.17
CA GLN A 502 23.27 -0.41 -11.85
C GLN A 502 24.77 -0.09 -11.95
N ALA A 503 25.49 -0.67 -12.90
CA ALA A 503 26.90 -0.37 -13.14
C ALA A 503 27.10 1.09 -13.55
N THR A 504 26.23 1.60 -14.43
CA THR A 504 26.28 2.99 -14.87
C THR A 504 25.99 3.95 -13.72
N LYS A 505 25.00 3.65 -12.87
CA LYS A 505 24.68 4.44 -11.67
C LYS A 505 25.85 4.47 -10.69
N LEU A 506 26.45 3.30 -10.41
CA LEU A 506 27.60 3.21 -9.51
C LEU A 506 28.81 3.98 -10.06
N ALA A 507 29.16 3.74 -11.32
CA ALA A 507 30.27 4.43 -11.98
C ALA A 507 30.05 5.95 -12.02
N ARG A 508 28.82 6.41 -12.29
CA ARG A 508 28.48 7.83 -12.25
C ARG A 508 28.65 8.40 -10.84
N ALA A 509 28.14 7.74 -9.81
CA ALA A 509 28.33 8.18 -8.42
C ALA A 509 29.81 8.22 -8.00
N MET A 510 30.61 7.23 -8.45
CA MET A 510 32.06 7.23 -8.25
C MET A 510 32.72 8.50 -8.81
N VAL A 511 32.31 8.92 -10.00
CA VAL A 511 32.87 10.10 -10.67
C VAL A 511 32.31 11.40 -10.09
N THR A 512 30.99 11.51 -9.90
CA THR A 512 30.34 12.80 -9.63
C THR A 512 30.13 13.10 -8.15
N GLN A 513 29.95 12.09 -7.30
CA GLN A 513 29.65 12.30 -5.88
C GLN A 513 30.86 12.04 -4.98
N TRP A 514 31.66 11.02 -5.31
CA TRP A 514 32.76 10.57 -4.45
C TRP A 514 34.15 10.94 -4.95
N GLY A 515 34.27 11.54 -6.14
CA GLY A 515 35.53 12.11 -6.62
C GLY A 515 36.62 11.09 -6.96
N PHE A 516 36.25 9.91 -7.46
CA PHE A 516 37.19 8.84 -7.86
C PHE A 516 37.74 8.99 -9.28
N SER A 517 37.55 10.14 -9.93
CA SER A 517 38.15 10.43 -11.24
C SER A 517 39.31 11.40 -11.09
N ASP A 518 40.48 11.02 -11.60
CA ASP A 518 41.67 11.89 -11.60
C ASP A 518 41.50 13.11 -12.52
N VAL A 519 40.64 13.02 -13.53
CA VAL A 519 40.38 14.10 -14.51
C VAL A 519 39.48 15.18 -13.94
N LEU A 520 38.49 14.79 -13.14
CA LEU A 520 37.50 15.70 -12.54
C LEU A 520 37.87 16.09 -11.10
N GLY A 521 38.72 15.32 -10.43
CA GLY A 521 39.17 15.58 -9.07
C GLY A 521 38.10 15.32 -8.00
N GLN A 522 38.39 15.73 -6.77
CA GLN A 522 37.54 15.48 -5.60
C GLN A 522 36.47 16.56 -5.41
N VAL A 523 35.66 16.79 -6.44
CA VAL A 523 34.57 17.79 -6.43
C VAL A 523 33.22 17.08 -6.55
N ALA A 524 32.25 17.50 -5.74
CA ALA A 524 30.88 17.02 -5.85
C ALA A 524 30.17 17.72 -7.02
N TYR A 525 30.08 17.03 -8.15
CA TYR A 525 29.27 17.41 -9.29
C TYR A 525 27.84 16.93 -9.02
N GLY A 526 27.09 17.73 -8.24
CA GLY A 526 25.79 17.34 -7.70
C GLY A 526 24.85 16.72 -8.75
N GLU A 527 24.07 15.73 -8.32
CA GLU A 527 22.90 15.31 -9.08
C GLU A 527 21.88 16.45 -9.10
N ASN A 528 21.19 16.62 -10.23
CA ASN A 528 19.96 17.38 -10.25
C ASN A 528 19.03 16.68 -9.26
N GLN A 529 18.91 17.22 -8.04
CA GLN A 529 17.84 16.83 -7.15
C GLN A 529 16.57 16.95 -7.99
N GLN A 530 15.87 15.83 -8.16
CA GLN A 530 14.48 15.86 -8.59
C GLN A 530 13.74 16.60 -7.47
N GLU A 531 13.81 17.93 -7.48
CA GLU A 531 12.77 18.75 -6.92
C GLU A 531 11.52 18.36 -7.71
N VAL A 532 10.77 17.39 -7.16
CA VAL A 532 9.42 17.08 -7.57
C VAL A 532 8.55 18.24 -7.10
N PHE A 533 8.80 19.42 -7.67
CA PHE A 533 7.94 20.57 -7.52
C PHE A 533 6.77 20.36 -8.49
N LEU A 534 5.56 20.36 -7.94
CA LEU A 534 4.33 20.11 -8.69
C LEU A 534 4.20 21.12 -9.83
N GLY A 535 4.21 20.60 -11.07
CA GLY A 535 3.73 21.31 -12.24
C GLY A 535 4.69 22.36 -12.80
N HIS A 536 5.87 21.95 -13.26
CA HIS A 536 6.50 22.45 -14.50
C HIS A 536 7.77 21.64 -14.77
N SER A 537 7.67 20.64 -15.64
CA SER A 537 8.78 19.84 -16.16
C SER A 537 9.64 20.62 -17.16
N VAL A 538 10.09 21.84 -16.85
CA VAL A 538 10.70 22.74 -17.87
C VAL A 538 12.06 23.33 -17.50
N SER A 539 12.59 23.12 -16.29
CA SER A 539 14.01 23.46 -16.05
C SER A 539 14.66 22.51 -15.06
N GLN A 540 15.16 21.39 -15.57
CA GLN A 540 16.29 20.74 -14.93
C GLN A 540 17.47 21.71 -15.07
N SER A 541 17.79 22.48 -14.03
CA SER A 541 19.02 23.26 -14.01
C SER A 541 20.18 22.26 -14.05
N LYS A 542 20.82 22.10 -15.22
CA LYS A 542 22.09 21.37 -15.30
C LYS A 542 23.11 22.18 -14.51
N ASN A 543 23.49 21.67 -13.33
CA ASN A 543 24.50 22.30 -12.47
C ASN A 543 25.93 22.18 -13.04
N VAL A 544 26.10 21.57 -14.22
CA VAL A 544 27.40 21.32 -14.87
C VAL A 544 27.41 21.86 -16.30
N SER A 545 28.56 22.39 -16.74
CA SER A 545 28.77 22.77 -18.13
C SER A 545 28.73 21.55 -19.04
N GLU A 546 28.39 21.74 -20.32
CA GLU A 546 28.38 20.66 -21.32
C GLU A 546 29.76 19.99 -21.45
N SER A 547 30.84 20.78 -21.43
CA SER A 547 32.21 20.28 -21.44
C SER A 547 32.54 19.39 -20.24
N THR A 548 31.98 19.70 -19.06
CA THR A 548 32.16 18.89 -17.84
C THR A 548 31.30 17.63 -17.92
N ALA A 549 30.06 17.73 -18.39
CA ALA A 549 29.19 16.58 -18.62
C ALA A 549 29.83 15.55 -19.57
N GLN A 550 30.44 16.02 -20.68
CA GLN A 550 31.15 15.14 -21.61
C GLN A 550 32.34 14.42 -20.95
N LYS A 551 33.09 15.11 -20.08
CA LYS A 551 34.17 14.50 -19.29
C LYS A 551 33.63 13.44 -18.33
N ILE A 552 32.54 13.74 -17.62
CA ILE A 552 31.88 12.77 -16.73
C ILE A 552 31.48 11.52 -17.52
N ASP A 553 30.82 11.67 -18.67
CA ASP A 553 30.38 10.52 -19.46
C ASP A 553 31.55 9.70 -20.02
N THR A 554 32.67 10.35 -20.35
CA THR A 554 33.91 9.68 -20.79
C THR A 554 34.52 8.86 -19.66
N GLU A 555 34.59 9.41 -18.45
CA GLU A 555 35.13 8.71 -17.28
C GLU A 555 34.23 7.56 -16.82
N VAL A 556 32.91 7.74 -16.87
CA VAL A 556 31.95 6.65 -16.61
C VAL A 556 32.14 5.51 -17.60
N ARG A 557 32.26 5.83 -18.91
CA ARG A 557 32.52 4.82 -19.94
C ARG A 557 33.85 4.09 -19.67
N ARG A 558 34.92 4.82 -19.34
CA ARG A 558 36.23 4.23 -19.02
C ARG A 558 36.13 3.18 -17.91
N LEU A 559 35.47 3.51 -16.79
CA LEU A 559 35.31 2.58 -15.67
C LEU A 559 34.52 1.31 -16.06
N ILE A 560 33.49 1.46 -16.89
CA ILE A 560 32.68 0.33 -17.36
C ILE A 560 33.48 -0.55 -18.34
N ASP A 561 34.21 0.05 -19.28
CA ASP A 561 35.02 -0.66 -20.27
C ASP A 561 36.19 -1.44 -19.60
N GLU A 562 36.82 -0.85 -18.58
CA GLU A 562 37.83 -1.52 -17.75
C GLU A 562 37.22 -2.72 -17.00
N ALA A 563 36.06 -2.53 -16.37
CA ALA A 563 35.36 -3.60 -15.66
C ALA A 563 34.92 -4.73 -16.62
N TYR A 564 34.47 -4.38 -17.82
CA TYR A 564 34.09 -5.33 -18.86
C TYR A 564 35.30 -6.14 -19.35
N THR A 565 36.45 -5.49 -19.56
CA THR A 565 37.70 -6.13 -19.97
C THR A 565 38.20 -7.08 -18.89
N GLU A 566 38.15 -6.68 -17.63
CA GLU A 566 38.57 -7.53 -16.51
C GLU A 566 37.63 -8.72 -16.30
N ALA A 567 36.31 -8.53 -16.42
CA ALA A 567 35.35 -9.63 -16.41
C ALA A 567 35.64 -10.65 -17.51
N ARG A 568 36.00 -10.19 -18.72
CA ARG A 568 36.40 -11.06 -19.83
C ARG A 568 37.68 -11.84 -19.51
N ARG A 569 38.67 -11.19 -18.90
CA ARG A 569 39.92 -11.84 -18.48
C ARG A 569 39.62 -12.97 -17.49
N ILE A 570 38.85 -12.68 -16.44
CA ILE A 570 38.46 -13.67 -15.41
C ILE A 570 37.71 -14.86 -16.02
N LEU A 571 36.73 -14.60 -16.88
CA LEU A 571 35.92 -15.67 -17.50
C LEU A 571 36.73 -16.54 -18.45
N THR A 572 37.74 -15.97 -19.12
CA THR A 572 38.61 -16.72 -20.02
C THR A 572 39.66 -17.54 -19.25
N GLU A 573 40.26 -16.97 -18.21
CA GLU A 573 41.25 -17.67 -17.37
C GLU A 573 40.63 -18.80 -16.54
N HIS A 574 39.39 -18.63 -16.08
CA HIS A 574 38.65 -19.61 -15.28
C HIS A 574 37.52 -20.28 -16.07
N HIS A 575 37.72 -20.50 -17.37
CA HIS A 575 36.70 -21.01 -18.29
C HIS A 575 36.10 -22.35 -17.83
N ASP A 576 36.91 -23.30 -17.38
CA ASP A 576 36.41 -24.62 -16.96
C ASP A 576 35.50 -24.53 -15.73
N ALA A 577 35.86 -23.68 -14.77
CA ALA A 577 35.02 -23.40 -13.60
C ALA A 577 33.73 -22.68 -13.99
N PHE A 578 33.81 -21.72 -14.91
CA PHE A 578 32.64 -21.02 -15.46
C PHE A 578 31.63 -21.98 -16.10
N VAL A 579 32.10 -22.88 -16.97
CA VAL A 579 31.25 -23.88 -17.63
C VAL A 579 30.66 -24.86 -16.61
N ALA A 580 31.45 -25.35 -15.66
CA ALA A 580 30.98 -26.26 -14.61
C ALA A 580 29.84 -25.66 -13.77
N ILE A 581 29.91 -24.36 -13.45
CA ILE A 581 28.83 -23.66 -12.74
C ILE A 581 27.59 -23.55 -13.62
N ALA A 582 27.74 -23.19 -14.90
CA ALA A 582 26.62 -23.07 -15.83
C ALA A 582 25.89 -24.40 -16.04
N GLU A 583 26.62 -25.50 -16.21
CA GLU A 583 26.07 -26.84 -16.32
C GLU A 583 25.40 -27.30 -15.02
N GLY A 584 26.01 -27.01 -13.87
CA GLY A 584 25.39 -27.25 -12.57
C GLY A 584 24.07 -26.48 -12.39
N LEU A 585 24.00 -25.23 -12.85
CA LEU A 585 22.75 -24.46 -12.82
C LEU A 585 21.68 -25.05 -13.75
N LEU A 586 22.06 -25.63 -14.89
CA LEU A 586 21.12 -26.29 -15.79
C LEU A 586 20.56 -27.59 -15.18
N GLU A 587 21.39 -28.35 -14.47
CA GLU A 587 21.00 -29.60 -13.82
C GLU A 587 20.16 -29.38 -12.55
N TYR A 588 20.57 -28.45 -11.68
CA TYR A 588 20.00 -28.29 -10.34
C TYR A 588 19.11 -27.05 -10.16
N GLU A 589 19.04 -26.17 -11.17
CA GLU A 589 18.29 -24.89 -11.26
C GLU A 589 18.65 -23.81 -10.23
N THR A 590 19.20 -24.21 -9.10
CA THR A 590 19.65 -23.37 -8.00
C THR A 590 20.89 -24.03 -7.40
N LEU A 591 21.89 -23.25 -7.05
CA LEU A 591 23.09 -23.71 -6.37
C LEU A 591 23.42 -22.77 -5.22
N THR A 592 23.75 -23.32 -4.06
CA THR A 592 24.27 -22.57 -2.90
C THR A 592 25.75 -22.20 -3.11
N GLY A 593 26.23 -21.20 -2.39
CA GLY A 593 27.63 -20.77 -2.47
C GLY A 593 28.63 -21.89 -2.13
N GLU A 594 28.26 -22.82 -1.24
CA GLU A 594 29.06 -24.00 -0.91
C GLU A 594 29.06 -25.02 -2.05
N GLU A 595 27.89 -25.32 -2.62
CA GLU A 595 27.76 -26.20 -3.80
C GLU A 595 28.53 -25.64 -5.00
N ILE A 596 28.53 -24.32 -5.22
CA ILE A 596 29.31 -23.68 -6.30
C ILE A 596 30.80 -23.87 -6.06
N LYS A 597 31.29 -23.66 -4.84
CA LYS A 597 32.69 -23.91 -4.49
C LYS A 597 33.06 -25.40 -4.63
N ALA A 598 32.15 -26.31 -4.33
CA ALA A 598 32.33 -27.75 -4.48
C ALA A 598 32.40 -28.17 -5.96
N LEU A 599 31.52 -27.62 -6.80
CA LEU A 599 31.53 -27.84 -8.25
C LEU A 599 32.85 -27.41 -8.90
N ILE A 600 33.41 -26.28 -8.48
CA ILE A 600 34.73 -25.82 -8.96
C ILE A 600 35.85 -26.81 -8.59
N ARG A 601 35.70 -27.56 -7.49
CA ARG A 601 36.64 -28.64 -7.09
C ARG A 601 36.34 -29.99 -7.76
N GLY A 602 35.29 -30.08 -8.58
CA GLY A 602 34.85 -31.33 -9.22
C GLY A 602 33.94 -32.21 -8.36
N GLU A 603 33.46 -31.70 -7.21
CA GLU A 603 32.50 -32.40 -6.35
C GLU A 603 31.07 -32.08 -6.79
N LYS A 604 30.26 -33.10 -7.06
CA LYS A 604 28.84 -32.89 -7.40
C LYS A 604 28.01 -32.56 -6.15
N PRO A 605 27.02 -31.65 -6.26
CA PRO A 605 26.08 -31.36 -5.18
C PRO A 605 25.38 -32.64 -4.71
N SER A 606 25.55 -33.00 -3.44
CA SER A 606 24.78 -34.09 -2.84
C SER A 606 23.42 -33.56 -2.40
N ARG A 607 22.44 -33.64 -3.30
CA ARG A 607 21.03 -33.57 -2.89
C ARG A 607 20.58 -34.99 -2.66
N ASP A 608 20.67 -35.42 -1.40
CA ASP A 608 19.93 -36.61 -1.01
C ASP A 608 18.48 -36.35 -1.41
N SER A 609 18.00 -37.08 -2.41
CA SER A 609 16.61 -37.07 -2.81
C SER A 609 15.91 -37.87 -1.73
N GLY A 610 15.79 -37.23 -0.57
CA GLY A 610 15.25 -37.80 0.66
C GLY A 610 13.82 -38.18 0.39
N ASP A 611 13.66 -39.45 0.02
CA ASP A 611 12.49 -40.23 0.33
C ASP A 611 12.10 -39.91 1.78
N ASP A 612 10.79 -39.82 2.00
CA ASP A 612 10.12 -39.32 3.19
C ASP A 612 10.27 -40.31 4.37
N SER A 613 11.49 -40.79 4.63
CA SER A 613 11.82 -41.51 5.83
C SER A 613 12.00 -40.47 6.94
N THR A 614 10.90 -40.25 7.65
CA THR A 614 10.93 -39.68 9.01
C THR A 614 12.20 -40.14 9.72
N PRO A 615 13.04 -39.23 10.25
CA PRO A 615 14.11 -39.65 11.13
C PRO A 615 13.43 -40.43 12.24
N SER A 616 13.78 -41.72 12.37
CA SER A 616 13.38 -42.57 13.47
C SER A 616 13.66 -41.78 14.75
N ARG A 617 12.59 -41.21 15.33
CA ARG A 617 12.66 -40.61 16.65
C ARG A 617 13.03 -41.75 17.57
N GLY A 618 14.28 -41.76 18.04
CA GLY A 618 14.65 -42.45 19.26
C GLY A 618 13.63 -42.01 20.31
N SER A 619 12.77 -42.94 20.69
CA SER A 619 11.73 -42.73 21.68
C SER A 619 12.41 -42.44 23.01
N ALA A 620 12.45 -41.16 23.38
CA ALA A 620 12.74 -40.74 24.74
C ALA A 620 11.54 -41.13 25.63
N VAL A 621 11.42 -42.43 25.91
CA VAL A 621 10.61 -42.94 27.02
C VAL A 621 11.60 -43.20 28.15
N PRO A 622 11.48 -42.54 29.30
CA PRO A 622 12.28 -42.93 30.46
C PRO A 622 11.83 -44.33 30.88
N SER A 623 12.77 -45.27 30.90
CA SER A 623 12.56 -46.59 31.49
C SER A 623 12.19 -46.41 32.96
N ALA A 624 10.92 -46.67 33.29
CA ALA A 624 10.49 -46.80 34.67
C ALA A 624 11.27 -47.95 35.30
N GLY A 625 11.95 -47.65 36.41
CA GLY A 625 12.87 -48.55 37.09
C GLY A 625 12.22 -49.88 37.48
N ARG A 626 12.94 -50.97 37.19
CA ARG A 626 12.72 -52.27 37.82
C ARG A 626 12.88 -52.11 39.33
N LYS A 627 11.79 -52.36 40.07
CA LYS A 627 11.87 -52.65 41.50
C LYS A 627 12.42 -54.07 41.68
N ASP A 628 13.57 -54.15 42.32
CA ASP A 628 14.09 -55.39 42.88
C ASP A 628 13.12 -55.93 43.94
N ALA A 629 12.78 -57.22 43.84
CA ALA A 629 12.20 -58.00 44.91
C ALA A 629 13.20 -59.10 45.32
N PRO A 630 13.38 -59.38 46.62
CA PRO A 630 14.49 -60.18 47.13
C PRO A 630 14.21 -61.69 47.04
N LYS A 631 15.29 -62.47 46.89
CA LYS A 631 15.29 -63.94 46.96
C LYS A 631 15.08 -64.44 48.39
N GLY A 632 14.24 -65.46 48.55
CA GLY A 632 14.38 -66.44 49.61
C GLY A 632 13.11 -67.28 49.88
N GLY A 633 13.23 -68.61 49.78
CA GLY A 633 12.42 -69.56 50.54
C GLY A 633 11.50 -70.48 49.74
N GLU A 634 11.79 -71.77 49.78
CA GLU A 634 11.00 -72.90 49.27
C GLU A 634 9.66 -73.09 50.00
N ALA A 635 8.68 -73.71 49.31
CA ALA A 635 7.82 -74.81 49.76
C ALA A 635 6.35 -74.69 49.31
N GLU A 636 5.89 -75.77 48.67
CA GLU A 636 4.54 -76.37 48.66
C GLU A 636 3.28 -75.50 48.51
N GLY A 637 2.50 -75.84 47.48
CA GLY A 637 1.15 -76.34 47.71
C GLY A 637 0.00 -75.33 47.69
N GLY A 638 -0.86 -75.47 46.67
CA GLY A 638 -2.30 -75.57 46.90
C GLY A 638 -3.16 -74.32 46.69
N LEU A 639 -4.09 -74.49 45.75
CA LEU A 639 -5.50 -74.08 45.80
C LEU A 639 -5.87 -72.60 45.56
N GLU A 640 -6.34 -72.37 44.33
CA GLU A 640 -7.74 -72.01 43.99
C GLU A 640 -8.41 -70.75 44.59
N PRO A 641 -9.49 -70.23 43.95
CA PRO A 641 -9.51 -68.84 43.52
C PRO A 641 -10.68 -68.03 44.13
N GLN A 642 -10.97 -66.91 43.48
CA GLN A 642 -12.30 -66.28 43.33
C GLN A 642 -12.63 -65.05 44.21
N PRO A 643 -13.58 -64.19 43.76
CA PRO A 643 -13.24 -62.84 43.31
C PRO A 643 -14.11 -61.76 43.97
N HIS A 644 -13.87 -60.49 43.66
CA HIS A 644 -14.92 -59.48 43.44
C HIS A 644 -14.40 -58.35 42.56
#